data_AF-A0A2V8N626-F1
#
_entry.id   AF-A0A2V8N626-F1
#
_cell.length_a   1.000
_cell.length_b   1.000
_cell.length_c   1.000
_cell.angle_alpha   90.00
_cell.angle_beta   90.00
_cell.angle_gamma   90.00
#
_symmetry.space_group_name_H-M   'P 1'
#
loop_
_entity.id
_entity.type
_entity.pdbx_description
1 polymer ?
#
loop_
_entity_poly.entity_id
_entity_poly.type
_entity_poly.pdbx_seq_one_letter_code
_entity_poly.pdbx_strand_id
1 'polypeptide(L)'
;MRAVISSAEMREIDRLTTERYGMPSLVLMENAAAATARVITERFSGEIAGKSVLVMCGRGNNGGDGAATARLLAVAGARVEVILFGKLDDTKGDARINFDRLNAWKDEQALRENRDQPAPGVISFYECDSEKGWDQLVAGLLSGPHNIMVDALLGTGPTRPVDGIYRSAVDYLNRIRDTRALGDAAAALVVAIDIPSGLNSDLAELIGEAVRADVTVTMTAPKPANVLPPAAHYNGELIVADIGSPGELIEELDSQLFLTEACDARSWLMQTRYTADSHKNTHGHALIVAGSRGFTGAAALCANAAMRAGAGLVTVATPASSQPLVAVQVMPEVMTAELAETDRGAVSDEAVDYVLKFAQRAKVVAIGPGLSSEDERTRSFVRSVVERRTTPVVIDADGLNCLAPWPSKLRGTREHPIVLTPHPGEMLRLLGTEDKSALRDRVAAARAFATTNELILLLKGSRSLVAAPDGRVFLNSTGNAGLGTAGAGDTLTGIIAGFLAQAYGTLKESADALATVIAALYVSGFAGDLAARELGMRAMTASNVQEHLGEAIRSLDPRGETPLLLIVGEKGIILMYQRLSSVLLIILLVAFSASGLQNNWVKIEPLGGGFSVMIPSVPKEQNKIDETYSSHSLSAVTPSTVYIVEYGDYAPSIHLDVPGELAANRDNFVKSVEGKLISSKEINLDGHPGLEFTAENSQASMKSRVYVIGNRVFTLAVAVLNGKSDTENVDRFFGSFAFVKSE
;
A
#
# COMPACT_ATOMS: atom_id res chain seq x y z
N MET A 1 -10.16 1.62 5.05
CA MET A 1 -9.72 2.82 5.77
C MET A 1 -9.53 2.42 7.20
N ARG A 2 -8.52 2.99 7.85
CA ARG A 2 -8.12 2.59 9.19
C ARG A 2 -8.35 3.73 10.16
N ALA A 3 -9.01 3.48 11.29
CA ALA A 3 -9.16 4.47 12.33
C ALA A 3 -7.78 4.90 12.87
N VAL A 4 -7.61 6.19 13.11
CA VAL A 4 -6.47 6.73 13.84
C VAL A 4 -6.93 6.96 15.28
N ILE A 5 -6.23 6.35 16.22
CA ILE A 5 -6.65 6.32 17.64
C ILE A 5 -5.58 6.93 18.53
N SER A 6 -5.99 7.63 19.56
CA SER A 6 -5.12 8.17 20.61
C SER A 6 -4.54 7.07 21.49
N SER A 7 -3.49 7.41 22.23
CA SER A 7 -2.91 6.53 23.25
C SER A 7 -3.91 6.09 24.31
N ALA A 8 -4.86 6.95 24.68
CA ALA A 8 -5.89 6.65 25.66
C ALA A 8 -6.91 5.64 25.12
N GLU A 9 -7.37 5.84 23.88
CA GLU A 9 -8.27 4.93 23.19
C GLU A 9 -7.62 3.55 22.97
N MET A 10 -6.34 3.51 22.59
CA MET A 10 -5.60 2.24 22.45
C MET A 10 -5.54 1.46 23.77
N ARG A 11 -5.24 2.14 24.90
CA ARG A 11 -5.24 1.47 26.21
C ARG A 11 -6.61 0.92 26.58
N GLU A 12 -7.68 1.61 26.19
CA GLU A 12 -9.03 1.14 26.40
C GLU A 12 -9.34 -0.08 25.52
N ILE A 13 -8.93 -0.08 24.25
CA ILE A 13 -9.03 -1.26 23.37
C ILE A 13 -8.28 -2.46 23.97
N ASP A 14 -7.04 -2.27 24.43
CA ASP A 14 -6.26 -3.37 25.03
C ASP A 14 -6.97 -3.93 26.27
N ARG A 15 -7.47 -3.05 27.14
CA ARG A 15 -8.22 -3.44 28.34
C ARG A 15 -9.49 -4.21 27.99
N LEU A 16 -10.27 -3.73 27.03
CA LEU A 16 -11.52 -4.37 26.59
C LEU A 16 -11.25 -5.70 25.86
N THR A 17 -10.16 -5.79 25.10
CA THR A 17 -9.70 -7.03 24.47
C THR A 17 -9.43 -8.10 25.53
N THR A 18 -8.76 -7.74 26.63
CA THR A 18 -8.54 -8.66 27.75
C THR A 18 -9.82 -8.98 28.52
N GLU A 19 -10.61 -7.97 28.89
CA GLU A 19 -11.77 -8.17 29.77
C GLU A 19 -12.97 -8.81 29.07
N ARG A 20 -13.30 -8.41 27.84
CA ARG A 20 -14.48 -8.91 27.12
C ARG A 20 -14.20 -10.18 26.35
N TYR A 21 -12.99 -10.34 25.80
CA TYR A 21 -12.63 -11.46 24.91
C TYR A 21 -11.66 -12.44 25.55
N GLY A 22 -11.20 -12.18 26.78
CA GLY A 22 -10.33 -13.10 27.51
C GLY A 22 -8.92 -13.22 26.92
N MET A 23 -8.50 -12.30 26.04
CA MET A 23 -7.18 -12.32 25.44
C MET A 23 -6.15 -11.72 26.41
N PRO A 24 -5.22 -12.52 26.97
CA PRO A 24 -4.27 -12.01 27.95
C PRO A 24 -3.34 -10.95 27.34
N SER A 25 -3.01 -9.91 28.10
CA SER A 25 -2.11 -8.84 27.65
C SER A 25 -0.72 -9.34 27.24
N LEU A 26 -0.23 -10.42 27.88
CA LEU A 26 0.98 -11.12 27.45
C LEU A 26 0.89 -11.72 26.04
N VAL A 27 -0.29 -12.16 25.60
CA VAL A 27 -0.50 -12.68 24.24
C VAL A 27 -0.51 -11.54 23.23
N LEU A 28 -1.12 -10.40 23.57
CA LEU A 28 -1.05 -9.17 22.77
C LEU A 28 0.41 -8.73 22.55
N MET A 29 1.21 -8.70 23.62
CA MET A 29 2.65 -8.40 23.58
C MET A 29 3.45 -9.42 22.76
N GLU A 30 3.14 -10.72 22.87
CA GLU A 30 3.78 -11.76 22.04
C GLU A 30 3.47 -11.59 20.55
N ASN A 31 2.22 -11.24 20.21
CA ASN A 31 1.81 -10.99 18.83
C ASN A 31 2.45 -9.72 18.26
N ALA A 32 2.53 -8.65 19.06
CA ALA A 32 3.25 -7.42 18.72
C ALA A 32 4.74 -7.70 18.42
N ALA A 33 5.36 -8.51 19.27
CA ALA A 33 6.74 -8.93 19.09
C ALA A 33 6.95 -9.80 17.85
N ALA A 34 6.03 -10.74 17.59
CA ALA A 34 6.07 -11.62 16.42
C ALA A 34 5.89 -10.83 15.11
N ALA A 35 4.97 -9.87 15.09
CA ALA A 35 4.79 -8.99 13.94
C ALA A 35 6.07 -8.17 13.66
N THR A 36 6.68 -7.60 14.70
CA THR A 36 7.94 -6.87 14.59
C THR A 36 9.09 -7.75 14.08
N ALA A 37 9.25 -8.95 14.66
CA ALA A 37 10.28 -9.90 14.25
C ALA A 37 10.10 -10.35 12.79
N ARG A 38 8.85 -10.56 12.36
CA ARG A 38 8.51 -10.87 10.96
C ARG A 38 8.92 -9.74 10.02
N VAL A 39 8.53 -8.50 10.33
CA VAL A 39 8.91 -7.32 9.53
C VAL A 39 10.43 -7.21 9.40
N ILE A 40 11.16 -7.36 10.51
CA ILE A 40 12.63 -7.33 10.51
C ILE A 40 13.17 -8.44 9.60
N THR A 41 12.68 -9.67 9.76
CA THR A 41 13.14 -10.84 9.00
C THR A 41 12.87 -10.70 7.50
N GLU A 42 11.73 -10.14 7.10
CA GLU A 42 11.37 -9.88 5.71
C GLU A 42 12.32 -8.89 5.03
N ARG A 43 12.87 -7.89 5.76
CA ARG A 43 13.88 -6.96 5.21
C ARG A 43 15.20 -7.61 4.85
N PHE A 44 15.43 -8.82 5.33
CA PHE A 44 16.60 -9.64 5.01
C PHE A 44 16.22 -10.90 4.21
N SER A 45 15.13 -10.84 3.44
CA SER A 45 14.68 -11.94 2.57
C SER A 45 14.44 -13.27 3.31
N GLY A 46 14.12 -13.21 4.61
CA GLY A 46 13.97 -14.39 5.46
C GLY A 46 15.26 -14.82 6.18
N GLU A 47 16.42 -14.28 5.82
CA GLU A 47 17.73 -14.71 6.32
C GLU A 47 18.20 -13.86 7.51
N ILE A 48 17.62 -14.14 8.69
CA ILE A 48 17.99 -13.45 9.94
C ILE A 48 19.09 -14.16 10.74
N ALA A 49 19.33 -15.45 10.46
CA ALA A 49 20.35 -16.24 11.15
C ALA A 49 21.75 -15.62 11.00
N GLY A 50 22.46 -15.46 12.11
CA GLY A 50 23.81 -14.88 12.17
C GLY A 50 23.88 -13.34 12.09
N LYS A 51 22.77 -12.65 11.75
CA LYS A 51 22.70 -11.18 11.76
C LYS A 51 22.86 -10.65 13.19
N SER A 52 23.56 -9.53 13.35
CA SER A 52 23.67 -8.83 14.63
C SER A 52 22.52 -7.84 14.80
N VAL A 53 21.80 -7.98 15.92
CA VAL A 53 20.65 -7.15 16.29
C VAL A 53 20.93 -6.52 17.64
N LEU A 54 20.79 -5.20 17.73
CA LEU A 54 20.74 -4.51 19.01
C LEU A 54 19.30 -4.08 19.30
N VAL A 55 18.79 -4.39 20.49
CA VAL A 55 17.48 -3.96 20.95
C VAL A 55 17.64 -3.06 22.18
N MET A 56 17.23 -1.80 22.03
CA MET A 56 17.28 -0.80 23.10
C MET A 56 15.92 -0.71 23.78
N CYS A 57 15.80 -1.23 25.00
CA CYS A 57 14.53 -1.34 25.71
C CYS A 57 14.41 -0.33 26.85
N GLY A 58 13.24 0.29 26.98
CA GLY A 58 12.86 0.99 28.21
C GLY A 58 12.33 0.02 29.29
N ARG A 59 11.86 0.58 30.40
CA ARG A 59 11.32 -0.20 31.54
C ARG A 59 9.83 -0.57 31.40
N GLY A 60 9.11 0.12 30.52
CA GLY A 60 7.68 -0.04 30.33
C GLY A 60 7.32 -1.12 29.31
N ASN A 61 6.04 -1.21 28.95
CA ASN A 61 5.52 -2.22 28.02
C ASN A 61 6.23 -2.22 26.66
N ASN A 62 6.57 -1.05 26.10
CA ASN A 62 7.34 -0.96 24.85
C ASN A 62 8.69 -1.67 24.94
N GLY A 63 9.37 -1.58 26.09
CA GLY A 63 10.60 -2.33 26.34
C GLY A 63 10.36 -3.82 26.53
N GLY A 64 9.18 -4.20 27.05
CA GLY A 64 8.70 -5.58 27.07
C GLY A 64 8.46 -6.16 25.68
N ASP A 65 7.83 -5.39 24.78
CA ASP A 65 7.69 -5.75 23.36
C ASP A 65 9.09 -5.95 22.73
N GLY A 66 10.03 -5.04 23.00
CA GLY A 66 11.43 -5.18 22.60
C GLY A 66 12.10 -6.46 23.12
N ALA A 67 11.93 -6.79 24.40
CA ALA A 67 12.48 -8.01 24.99
C ALA A 67 11.87 -9.27 24.37
N ALA A 68 10.56 -9.27 24.10
CA ALA A 68 9.89 -10.37 23.40
C ALA A 68 10.38 -10.49 21.94
N THR A 69 10.52 -9.38 21.22
CA THR A 69 11.08 -9.36 19.85
C THR A 69 12.52 -9.87 19.84
N ALA A 70 13.35 -9.46 20.79
CA ALA A 70 14.72 -9.93 20.94
C ALA A 70 14.78 -11.46 21.06
N ARG A 71 13.93 -12.04 21.92
CA ARG A 71 13.83 -13.50 22.07
C ARG A 71 13.39 -14.19 20.78
N LEU A 72 12.41 -13.65 20.06
CA LEU A 72 11.94 -14.26 18.80
C LEU A 72 13.01 -14.21 17.69
N LEU A 73 13.74 -13.10 17.58
CA LEU A 73 14.87 -13.00 16.63
C LEU A 73 16.01 -13.95 16.99
N ALA A 74 16.30 -14.11 18.28
CA ALA A 74 17.25 -15.09 18.77
C ALA A 74 16.81 -16.54 18.46
N VAL A 75 15.53 -16.88 18.65
CA VAL A 75 14.97 -18.17 18.23
C VAL A 75 15.16 -18.42 16.73
N ALA A 76 15.05 -17.36 15.91
CA ALA A 76 15.30 -17.42 14.47
C ALA A 76 16.81 -17.43 14.10
N GLY A 77 17.71 -17.48 15.09
CA GLY A 77 19.15 -17.64 14.88
C GLY A 77 19.96 -16.34 14.83
N ALA A 78 19.36 -15.19 15.08
CA ALA A 78 20.08 -13.90 15.16
C ALA A 78 21.00 -13.85 16.39
N ARG A 79 22.06 -13.03 16.32
CA ARG A 79 22.87 -12.66 17.50
C ARG A 79 22.28 -11.39 18.07
N VAL A 80 21.70 -11.45 19.25
CA VAL A 80 20.89 -10.37 19.81
C VAL A 80 21.56 -9.80 21.06
N GLU A 81 21.76 -8.49 21.06
CA GLU A 81 22.22 -7.74 22.21
C GLU A 81 21.05 -6.88 22.69
N VAL A 82 20.76 -6.93 23.99
CA VAL A 82 19.65 -6.18 24.59
C VAL A 82 20.22 -5.24 25.65
N ILE A 83 19.88 -3.96 25.54
CA ILE A 83 20.19 -2.94 26.55
C ILE A 83 18.89 -2.50 27.19
N LEU A 84 18.73 -2.77 28.49
CA LEU A 84 17.67 -2.21 29.32
C LEU A 84 18.12 -0.85 29.88
N PHE A 85 17.42 0.22 29.54
CA PHE A 85 17.63 1.55 30.09
C PHE A 85 16.96 1.67 31.46
N GLY A 86 17.69 1.27 32.49
CA GLY A 86 17.25 1.08 33.87
C GLY A 86 17.75 -0.25 34.42
N LYS A 87 17.15 -0.71 35.52
CA LYS A 87 17.40 -2.05 36.08
C LYS A 87 16.20 -2.97 35.88
N LEU A 88 16.46 -4.27 35.80
CA LEU A 88 15.45 -5.32 35.72
C LEU A 88 14.48 -5.23 36.90
N ASP A 89 14.99 -4.89 38.08
CA ASP A 89 14.20 -4.68 39.30
C ASP A 89 13.23 -3.48 39.22
N ASP A 90 13.44 -2.56 38.29
CA ASP A 90 12.54 -1.43 38.07
C ASP A 90 11.40 -1.78 37.09
N THR A 91 11.45 -2.92 36.41
CA THR A 91 10.43 -3.36 35.46
C THR A 91 9.26 -4.04 36.18
N LYS A 92 8.04 -3.92 35.63
CA LYS A 92 6.80 -4.45 36.24
C LYS A 92 5.88 -5.06 35.19
N GLY A 93 4.88 -5.83 35.65
CA GLY A 93 3.83 -6.40 34.80
C GLY A 93 4.41 -7.23 33.65
N ASP A 94 3.82 -7.07 32.46
CA ASP A 94 4.19 -7.85 31.28
C ASP A 94 5.61 -7.59 30.80
N ALA A 95 6.12 -6.37 30.97
CA ALA A 95 7.51 -6.04 30.66
C ALA A 95 8.47 -6.89 31.50
N ARG A 96 8.25 -6.95 32.82
CA ARG A 96 9.08 -7.76 33.74
C ARG A 96 9.09 -9.22 33.32
N ILE A 97 7.92 -9.78 33.01
CA ILE A 97 7.79 -11.18 32.59
C ILE A 97 8.63 -11.48 31.34
N ASN A 98 8.62 -10.58 30.35
CA ASN A 98 9.41 -10.80 29.14
C ASN A 98 10.92 -10.61 29.34
N PHE A 99 11.35 -9.70 30.22
CA PHE A 99 12.76 -9.64 30.59
C PHE A 99 13.21 -10.88 31.39
N ASP A 100 12.40 -11.38 32.32
CA ASP A 100 12.72 -12.61 33.07
C ASP A 100 12.82 -13.82 32.11
N ARG A 101 11.93 -13.93 31.12
CA ARG A 101 12.01 -14.94 30.05
C ARG A 101 13.29 -14.83 29.23
N LEU A 102 13.69 -13.60 28.89
CA LEU A 102 14.92 -13.33 28.14
C LEU A 102 16.16 -13.73 28.96
N ASN A 103 16.18 -13.43 30.26
CA ASN A 103 17.29 -13.79 31.13
C ASN A 103 17.39 -15.32 31.35
N ALA A 104 16.25 -16.01 31.52
CA ALA A 104 16.22 -17.46 31.61
C ALA A 104 16.73 -18.13 30.31
N TRP A 105 16.40 -17.55 29.15
CA TRP A 105 16.89 -18.02 27.85
C TRP A 105 18.41 -17.91 27.73
N LYS A 106 18.98 -16.78 28.16
CA LYS A 106 20.43 -16.56 28.21
C LYS A 106 21.13 -17.61 29.09
N ASP A 107 20.56 -17.91 30.26
CA ASP A 107 21.13 -18.90 31.18
C ASP A 107 21.13 -20.32 30.57
N GLU A 108 20.05 -20.71 29.88
CA GLU A 108 20.00 -21.98 29.13
C GLU A 108 21.03 -22.04 28.00
N GLN A 109 21.29 -20.93 27.31
CA GLN A 109 22.28 -20.88 26.23
C GLN A 109 23.71 -21.00 26.74
N ALA A 110 24.05 -20.34 27.85
CA ALA A 110 25.35 -20.47 28.49
C ALA A 110 25.68 -21.93 28.86
N LEU A 111 24.65 -22.74 29.17
CA LEU A 111 24.81 -24.18 29.39
C LEU A 111 25.10 -24.97 28.09
N ARG A 112 24.65 -24.47 26.93
CA ARG A 112 24.83 -25.10 25.61
C ARG A 112 26.15 -24.75 24.92
N GLU A 113 26.71 -23.57 25.21
CA GLU A 113 27.99 -23.06 24.67
C GLU A 113 29.23 -23.87 25.11
N ASN A 114 29.10 -24.77 26.09
CA ASN A 114 30.11 -25.81 26.41
C ASN A 114 30.24 -26.91 25.33
N ARG A 115 29.79 -26.67 24.09
CA ARG A 115 29.91 -27.57 22.94
C ARG A 115 30.57 -26.79 21.78
N ASP A 116 31.47 -27.44 21.03
CA ASP A 116 32.47 -26.88 20.09
C ASP A 116 31.97 -25.97 18.92
N GLN A 117 30.74 -25.46 18.92
CA GLN A 117 30.24 -24.54 17.89
C GLN A 117 29.46 -23.36 18.50
N PRO A 118 29.68 -22.11 18.06
CA PRO A 118 28.85 -20.98 18.46
C PRO A 118 27.41 -21.23 18.00
N ALA A 119 26.50 -21.40 18.95
CA ALA A 119 25.12 -21.73 18.64
C ALA A 119 24.41 -20.51 18.00
N PRO A 120 23.64 -20.70 16.92
CA PRO A 120 22.70 -19.68 16.45
C PRO A 120 21.78 -19.24 17.60
N GLY A 121 21.46 -17.94 17.65
CA GLY A 121 20.47 -17.41 18.59
C GLY A 121 20.99 -16.82 19.90
N VAL A 122 22.28 -16.52 20.04
CA VAL A 122 22.86 -15.98 21.29
C VAL A 122 22.19 -14.67 21.72
N ILE A 123 21.84 -14.57 23.01
CA ILE A 123 21.37 -13.33 23.65
C ILE A 123 22.37 -12.81 24.68
N SER A 124 22.83 -11.57 24.49
CA SER A 124 23.54 -10.80 25.52
C SER A 124 22.61 -9.76 26.12
N PHE A 125 22.61 -9.62 27.46
CA PHE A 125 21.73 -8.71 28.18
C PHE A 125 22.55 -7.76 29.07
N TYR A 126 22.28 -6.46 28.95
CA TYR A 126 22.98 -5.37 29.64
C TYR A 126 21.98 -4.42 30.28
N GLU A 127 22.31 -3.91 31.47
CA GLU A 127 21.58 -2.83 32.14
C GLU A 127 22.35 -1.51 31.99
N CYS A 128 21.64 -0.43 31.73
CA CYS A 128 22.20 0.92 31.59
C CYS A 128 21.34 1.91 32.38
N ASP A 129 21.77 2.25 33.59
CA ASP A 129 21.06 3.15 34.50
C ASP A 129 21.70 4.55 34.64
N SER A 130 22.77 4.83 33.88
CA SER A 130 23.56 6.06 33.99
C SER A 130 24.28 6.41 32.70
N GLU A 131 24.59 7.71 32.50
CA GLU A 131 25.36 8.19 31.34
C GLU A 131 26.74 7.57 31.25
N LYS A 132 27.37 7.33 32.41
CA LYS A 132 28.67 6.62 32.45
C LYS A 132 28.54 5.17 31.97
N GLY A 133 27.45 4.48 32.30
CA GLY A 133 27.17 3.15 31.79
C GLY A 133 26.95 3.16 30.27
N TRP A 134 26.24 4.18 29.77
CA TRP A 134 26.07 4.41 28.35
C TRP A 134 27.41 4.62 27.62
N ASP A 135 28.29 5.47 28.14
CA ASP A 135 29.62 5.70 27.56
C ASP A 135 30.46 4.42 27.47
N GLN A 136 30.35 3.55 28.48
CA GLN A 136 31.02 2.24 28.50
C GLN A 136 30.46 1.29 27.42
N LEU A 137 29.13 1.26 27.27
CA LEU A 137 28.49 0.48 26.20
C LEU A 137 28.88 1.02 24.82
N VAL A 138 28.94 2.35 24.65
CA VAL A 138 29.38 3.00 23.40
C VAL A 138 30.81 2.63 23.05
N ALA A 139 31.73 2.70 24.02
CA ALA A 139 33.15 2.40 23.81
C ALA A 139 33.42 0.90 23.58
N GLY A 140 32.57 0.02 24.09
CA GLY A 140 32.68 -1.44 23.98
C GLY A 140 31.71 -2.02 22.96
N LEU A 141 30.51 -2.37 23.41
CA LEU A 141 29.48 -3.09 22.66
C LEU A 141 29.13 -2.42 21.33
N LEU A 142 28.90 -1.11 21.36
CA LEU A 142 28.40 -0.35 20.21
C LEU A 142 29.50 0.13 19.26
N SER A 143 30.75 -0.31 19.49
CA SER A 143 31.87 -0.09 18.57
C SER A 143 31.91 -1.13 17.43
N GLY A 144 31.18 -2.24 17.59
CA GLY A 144 31.01 -3.27 16.56
C GLY A 144 29.85 -2.97 15.60
N PRO A 145 29.84 -3.58 14.39
CA PRO A 145 28.77 -3.37 13.44
C PRO A 145 27.51 -4.20 13.78
N HIS A 146 26.38 -3.52 13.90
CA HIS A 146 25.05 -4.14 13.93
C HIS A 146 24.40 -4.10 12.55
N ASN A 147 23.64 -5.14 12.20
CA ASN A 147 22.81 -5.12 11.00
C ASN A 147 21.47 -4.44 11.25
N ILE A 148 20.96 -4.52 12.47
CA ILE A 148 19.64 -4.02 12.88
C ILE A 148 19.75 -3.34 14.25
N MET A 149 19.12 -2.18 14.37
CA MET A 149 18.90 -1.46 15.63
C MET A 149 17.40 -1.36 15.87
N VAL A 150 16.93 -1.87 17.01
CA VAL A 150 15.51 -1.82 17.40
C VAL A 150 15.32 -0.81 18.52
N ASP A 151 14.55 0.22 18.24
CA ASP A 151 14.07 1.21 19.19
C ASP A 151 12.80 0.68 19.89
N ALA A 152 12.99 0.28 21.15
CA ALA A 152 11.95 -0.12 22.08
C ALA A 152 12.04 0.70 23.38
N LEU A 153 12.59 1.94 23.31
CA LEU A 153 12.87 2.76 24.49
C LEU A 153 11.57 3.30 25.10
N LEU A 154 10.74 3.96 24.31
CA LEU A 154 9.54 4.68 24.76
C LEU A 154 8.42 4.55 23.71
N GLY A 155 7.26 4.01 24.12
CA GLY A 155 6.06 3.91 23.27
C GLY A 155 5.18 5.15 23.38
N THR A 156 3.88 4.98 23.63
CA THR A 156 2.89 6.08 23.75
C THR A 156 2.99 6.98 25.00
N GLY A 157 3.91 6.70 25.92
CA GLY A 157 4.01 7.39 27.21
C GLY A 157 4.63 8.81 27.25
N PRO A 158 5.54 9.20 26.33
CA PRO A 158 6.23 10.49 26.43
C PRO A 158 5.32 11.71 26.29
N THR A 159 5.43 12.63 27.24
CA THR A 159 4.75 13.95 27.24
C THR A 159 5.73 15.12 27.36
N ARG A 160 7.03 14.84 27.45
CA ARG A 160 8.12 15.80 27.59
C ARG A 160 9.30 15.39 26.70
N PRO A 161 10.12 16.33 26.22
CA PRO A 161 11.33 16.01 25.47
C PRO A 161 12.20 15.00 26.22
N VAL A 162 12.81 14.08 25.48
CA VAL A 162 13.79 13.12 26.04
C VAL A 162 15.05 13.85 26.52
N ASP A 163 15.57 13.41 27.66
CA ASP A 163 16.77 13.92 28.30
C ASP A 163 17.71 12.79 28.77
N GLY A 164 18.88 13.18 29.30
CA GLY A 164 19.90 12.27 29.85
C GLY A 164 20.24 11.09 28.93
N ILE A 165 20.28 9.88 29.51
CA ILE A 165 20.63 8.64 28.80
C ILE A 165 19.72 8.33 27.61
N TYR A 166 18.42 8.66 27.70
CA TYR A 166 17.49 8.44 26.59
C TYR A 166 17.81 9.36 25.42
N ARG A 167 18.16 10.63 25.71
CA ARG A 167 18.61 11.55 24.67
C ARG A 167 19.88 11.05 23.98
N SER A 168 20.86 10.55 24.73
CA SER A 168 22.08 10.00 24.16
C SER A 168 21.84 8.78 23.27
N ALA A 169 20.87 7.92 23.62
CA ALA A 169 20.45 6.79 22.80
C ALA A 169 19.75 7.23 21.50
N VAL A 170 18.83 8.20 21.60
CA VAL A 170 18.18 8.80 20.42
C VAL A 170 19.20 9.40 19.46
N ASP A 171 20.17 10.16 19.97
CA ASP A 171 21.24 10.76 19.16
C ASP A 171 22.15 9.68 18.52
N TYR A 172 22.35 8.54 19.19
CA TYR A 172 23.09 7.42 18.61
C TYR A 172 22.32 6.76 17.46
N LEU A 173 21.06 6.38 17.65
CA LEU A 173 20.22 5.79 16.61
C LEU A 173 20.10 6.69 15.38
N ASN A 174 19.92 7.99 15.62
CA ASN A 174 19.86 9.00 14.56
C ASN A 174 21.14 9.10 13.73
N ARG A 175 22.32 8.98 14.36
CA ARG A 175 23.61 8.94 13.64
C ARG A 175 23.74 7.69 12.78
N ILE A 176 23.33 6.53 13.27
CA ILE A 176 23.35 5.27 12.51
C ILE A 176 22.45 5.37 11.28
N ARG A 177 21.22 5.87 11.45
CA ARG A 177 20.30 6.08 10.35
C ARG A 177 20.83 7.08 9.31
N ASP A 178 21.49 8.15 9.74
CA ASP A 178 22.08 9.11 8.79
C ASP A 178 23.21 8.48 7.95
N THR A 179 24.04 7.61 8.53
CA THR A 179 25.06 6.85 7.78
C THR A 179 24.41 5.97 6.72
N ARG A 180 23.31 5.28 7.05
CA ARG A 180 22.54 4.47 6.09
C ARG A 180 21.95 5.32 4.96
N ALA A 181 21.39 6.49 5.29
CA ALA A 181 20.82 7.41 4.32
C ALA A 181 21.85 7.97 3.31
N LEU A 182 23.14 7.99 3.66
CA LEU A 182 24.23 8.35 2.76
C LEU A 182 24.64 7.22 1.79
N GLY A 183 23.92 6.09 1.78
CA GLY A 183 24.13 4.99 0.85
C GLY A 183 25.07 3.91 1.35
N ASP A 184 25.47 3.94 2.62
CA ASP A 184 26.20 2.84 3.24
C ASP A 184 25.25 1.66 3.49
N ALA A 185 25.24 0.72 2.56
CA ALA A 185 24.42 -0.49 2.66
C ALA A 185 24.82 -1.39 3.85
N ALA A 186 26.00 -1.18 4.46
CA ALA A 186 26.44 -1.89 5.65
C ALA A 186 25.90 -1.27 6.95
N ALA A 187 25.39 -0.04 6.92
CA ALA A 187 24.82 0.62 8.09
C ALA A 187 23.49 -0.02 8.52
N ALA A 188 23.27 -0.10 9.83
CA ALA A 188 22.16 -0.84 10.42
C ALA A 188 20.79 -0.27 10.01
N LEU A 189 19.82 -1.15 9.82
CA LEU A 189 18.41 -0.79 9.69
C LEU A 189 17.86 -0.35 11.07
N VAL A 190 17.28 0.84 11.17
CA VAL A 190 16.65 1.32 12.41
C VAL A 190 15.14 1.04 12.39
N VAL A 191 14.66 0.23 13.32
CA VAL A 191 13.25 -0.18 13.44
C VAL A 191 12.68 0.31 14.76
N ALA A 192 11.58 1.06 14.73
CA ALA A 192 10.87 1.47 15.95
C ALA A 192 9.66 0.56 16.23
N ILE A 193 9.49 0.20 17.50
CA ILE A 193 8.30 -0.49 17.99
C ILE A 193 7.29 0.55 18.48
N ASP A 194 6.08 0.45 17.96
CA ASP A 194 4.91 1.31 18.19
C ASP A 194 5.04 2.75 17.70
N ILE A 195 5.94 3.51 18.32
CA ILE A 195 6.20 4.93 18.07
C ILE A 195 7.71 5.16 18.18
N PRO A 196 8.35 5.88 17.24
CA PRO A 196 9.73 6.30 17.41
C PRO A 196 9.92 7.09 18.71
N SER A 197 10.86 6.63 19.53
CA SER A 197 11.06 7.16 20.87
C SER A 197 11.40 8.64 20.84
N GLY A 198 10.69 9.42 21.67
CA GLY A 198 10.80 10.88 21.74
C GLY A 198 9.63 11.61 21.09
N LEU A 199 8.80 10.93 20.29
CA LEU A 199 7.53 11.48 19.85
C LEU A 199 6.47 11.40 20.96
N ASN A 200 5.53 12.34 20.95
CA ASN A 200 4.24 12.17 21.62
C ASN A 200 3.28 11.50 20.64
N SER A 201 2.68 10.36 20.99
CA SER A 201 1.84 9.59 20.06
C SER A 201 0.62 10.33 19.56
N ASP A 202 0.11 11.30 20.32
CA ASP A 202 -1.19 11.95 20.08
C ASP A 202 -1.04 13.32 19.40
N LEU A 203 0.20 13.77 19.16
CA LEU A 203 0.49 15.07 18.56
C LEU A 203 1.17 14.93 17.20
N ALA A 204 0.82 15.83 16.29
CA ALA A 204 1.53 16.00 15.03
C ALA A 204 2.88 16.71 15.23
N GLU A 205 2.94 17.64 16.19
CA GLU A 205 4.11 18.45 16.51
C GLU A 205 5.13 17.68 17.33
N LEU A 206 6.40 18.00 17.11
CA LEU A 206 7.51 17.44 17.89
C LEU A 206 7.55 18.08 19.28
N ILE A 207 7.74 17.25 20.31
CA ILE A 207 7.95 17.71 21.70
C ILE A 207 9.44 17.80 22.07
N GLY A 208 10.34 17.43 21.16
CA GLY A 208 11.78 17.33 21.35
C GLY A 208 12.44 16.58 20.21
N GLU A 209 13.68 16.15 20.40
CA GLU A 209 14.29 15.18 19.49
C GLU A 209 13.64 13.80 19.63
N ALA A 210 13.60 13.08 18.52
CA ALA A 210 13.04 11.74 18.44
C ALA A 210 13.88 10.86 17.50
N VAL A 211 13.74 9.55 17.64
CA VAL A 211 14.34 8.57 16.73
C VAL A 211 13.75 8.75 15.34
N ARG A 212 14.60 8.83 14.33
CA ARG A 212 14.22 8.70 12.92
C ARG A 212 14.37 7.24 12.51
N ALA A 213 13.27 6.51 12.42
CA ALA A 213 13.26 5.11 12.03
C ALA A 213 13.25 4.96 10.49
N ASP A 214 13.81 3.86 10.01
CA ASP A 214 13.60 3.42 8.62
C ASP A 214 12.23 2.74 8.48
N VAL A 215 11.79 2.03 9.54
CA VAL A 215 10.50 1.34 9.61
C VAL A 215 9.93 1.47 11.03
N THR A 216 8.63 1.69 11.15
CA THR A 216 7.91 1.64 12.43
C THR A 216 6.82 0.58 12.36
N VAL A 217 6.78 -0.32 13.35
CA VAL A 217 5.72 -1.33 13.49
C VAL A 217 4.80 -0.90 14.63
N THR A 218 3.62 -0.36 14.29
CA THR A 218 2.60 0.05 15.27
C THR A 218 1.52 -1.01 15.43
N MET A 219 0.93 -1.08 16.62
CA MET A 219 0.03 -2.17 16.99
C MET A 219 -1.43 -1.73 16.90
N THR A 220 -2.28 -2.62 16.37
CA THR A 220 -3.74 -2.51 16.18
C THR A 220 -4.14 -1.39 15.21
N ALA A 221 -3.84 -0.13 15.55
CA ALA A 221 -4.18 1.04 14.76
C ALA A 221 -3.10 2.13 14.90
N PRO A 222 -2.94 2.97 13.85
CA PRO A 222 -2.00 4.09 13.89
C PRO A 222 -2.48 5.15 14.88
N LYS A 223 -1.50 5.83 15.49
CA LYS A 223 -1.70 7.00 16.34
C LYS A 223 -1.48 8.28 15.55
N PRO A 224 -1.99 9.44 16.02
CA PRO A 224 -1.79 10.73 15.33
C PRO A 224 -0.36 10.99 14.87
N ALA A 225 0.64 10.72 15.71
CA ALA A 225 2.05 10.93 15.40
C ALA A 225 2.60 9.99 14.31
N ASN A 226 1.98 8.84 14.07
CA ASN A 226 2.39 7.95 12.97
C ASN A 226 2.01 8.52 11.60
N VAL A 227 0.97 9.36 11.53
CA VAL A 227 0.32 9.73 10.26
C VAL A 227 0.25 11.24 10.01
N LEU A 228 0.33 12.08 11.03
CA LEU A 228 0.32 13.54 10.92
C LEU A 228 1.75 14.12 10.92
N PRO A 229 2.12 14.95 9.92
CA PRO A 229 3.40 15.63 9.90
C PRO A 229 3.42 16.83 10.87
N PRO A 230 4.60 17.20 11.41
CA PRO A 230 5.93 16.65 11.10
C PRO A 230 6.27 15.29 11.74
N ALA A 231 5.60 14.87 12.81
CA ALA A 231 5.92 13.63 13.53
C ALA A 231 5.93 12.37 12.62
N ALA A 232 5.00 12.27 11.68
CA ALA A 232 4.93 11.15 10.73
C ALA A 232 6.23 10.94 9.93
N HIS A 233 7.02 11.99 9.70
CA HIS A 233 8.30 11.87 8.96
C HIS A 233 9.38 11.08 9.72
N TYR A 234 9.22 10.85 11.03
CA TYR A 234 10.15 10.09 11.86
C TYR A 234 9.86 8.58 11.83
N ASN A 235 8.72 8.17 11.27
CA ASN A 235 8.28 6.77 11.31
C ASN A 235 8.89 5.91 10.19
N GLY A 236 9.47 6.52 9.16
CA GLY A 236 9.90 5.80 7.96
C GLY A 236 8.71 5.11 7.28
N GLU A 237 8.88 3.86 6.88
CA GLU A 237 7.77 3.02 6.45
C GLU A 237 6.91 2.60 7.66
N LEU A 238 5.63 2.93 7.64
CA LEU A 238 4.70 2.57 8.72
C LEU A 238 4.00 1.25 8.41
N ILE A 239 4.11 0.29 9.33
CA ILE A 239 3.40 -0.98 9.29
C ILE A 239 2.46 -1.05 10.49
N VAL A 240 1.18 -1.29 10.24
CA VAL A 240 0.19 -1.47 11.30
C VAL A 240 -0.10 -2.96 11.47
N ALA A 241 0.42 -3.54 12.54
CA ALA A 241 0.27 -4.95 12.88
C ALA A 241 -1.05 -5.20 13.62
N ASP A 242 -1.85 -6.14 13.11
CA ASP A 242 -2.91 -6.74 13.90
C ASP A 242 -2.29 -7.69 14.93
N ILE A 243 -2.58 -7.43 16.20
CA ILE A 243 -2.06 -8.19 17.35
C ILE A 243 -3.13 -9.02 18.06
N GLY A 244 -4.34 -9.10 17.49
CA GLY A 244 -5.46 -9.87 18.04
C GLY A 244 -6.56 -9.04 18.69
N SER A 245 -6.46 -7.71 18.66
CA SER A 245 -7.54 -6.82 19.11
C SER A 245 -8.74 -6.94 18.15
N PRO A 246 -9.94 -7.29 18.64
CA PRO A 246 -11.14 -7.38 17.80
C PRO A 246 -11.46 -6.06 17.09
N GLY A 247 -11.79 -6.14 15.80
CA GLY A 247 -12.11 -4.96 14.98
C GLY A 247 -13.32 -4.18 15.48
N GLU A 248 -14.29 -4.87 16.07
CA GLU A 248 -15.51 -4.27 16.62
C GLU A 248 -15.21 -3.27 17.74
N LEU A 249 -14.16 -3.51 18.55
CA LEU A 249 -13.74 -2.57 19.60
C LEU A 249 -13.19 -1.26 19.05
N ILE A 250 -12.58 -1.32 17.86
CA ILE A 250 -12.08 -0.12 17.17
C ILE A 250 -13.25 0.66 16.57
N GLU A 251 -14.25 -0.05 16.03
CA GLU A 251 -15.47 0.55 15.48
C GLU A 251 -16.33 1.23 16.56
N GLU A 252 -16.37 0.67 17.78
CA GLU A 252 -17.11 1.23 18.93
C GLU A 252 -16.61 2.61 19.39
N LEU A 253 -15.36 3.00 19.09
CA LEU A 253 -14.76 4.26 19.55
C LEU A 253 -15.27 5.51 18.81
N ASP A 254 -16.02 5.35 17.70
CA ASP A 254 -16.51 6.44 16.86
C ASP A 254 -15.40 7.45 16.45
N SER A 255 -14.25 6.90 16.02
CA SER A 255 -13.11 7.73 15.62
C SER A 255 -13.51 8.73 14.52
N GLN A 256 -13.00 9.94 14.65
CA GLN A 256 -13.26 11.04 13.70
C GLN A 256 -12.05 11.30 12.78
N LEU A 257 -11.05 10.43 12.80
CA LEU A 257 -9.81 10.54 12.03
C LEU A 257 -9.43 9.18 11.45
N PHE A 258 -9.17 9.14 10.14
CA PHE A 258 -8.94 7.89 9.41
C PHE A 258 -7.75 8.01 8.47
N LEU A 259 -6.95 6.95 8.34
CA LEU A 259 -5.95 6.79 7.30
C LEU A 259 -6.57 6.01 6.12
N THR A 260 -6.48 6.56 4.91
CA THR A 260 -6.97 5.90 3.70
C THR A 260 -6.02 4.77 3.27
N GLU A 261 -6.54 3.68 2.75
CA GLU A 261 -5.78 2.51 2.30
C GLU A 261 -6.16 2.11 0.87
N ALA A 262 -5.33 1.25 0.27
CA ALA A 262 -5.57 0.73 -1.09
C ALA A 262 -6.94 0.05 -1.22
N CYS A 263 -7.43 -0.58 -0.14
CA CYS A 263 -8.74 -1.23 -0.13
C CYS A 263 -9.91 -0.24 -0.28
N ASP A 264 -9.76 1.02 0.16
CA ASP A 264 -10.80 2.05 0.00
C ASP A 264 -10.96 2.44 -1.46
N ALA A 265 -9.84 2.76 -2.12
CA ALA A 265 -9.81 3.08 -3.53
C ALA A 265 -10.27 1.89 -4.38
N ARG A 266 -9.82 0.67 -4.04
CA ARG A 266 -10.23 -0.56 -4.71
C ARG A 266 -11.73 -0.83 -4.56
N SER A 267 -12.29 -0.68 -3.37
CA SER A 267 -13.73 -0.88 -3.13
C SER A 267 -14.56 0.06 -3.99
N TRP A 268 -14.14 1.33 -4.09
CA TRP A 268 -14.78 2.31 -4.97
C TRP A 268 -14.67 1.90 -6.45
N LEU A 269 -13.46 1.56 -6.93
CA LEU A 269 -13.22 1.12 -8.30
C LEU A 269 -14.09 -0.09 -8.68
N MET A 270 -14.25 -1.05 -7.76
CA MET A 270 -15.10 -2.22 -7.95
C MET A 270 -16.56 -1.87 -8.19
N GLN A 271 -17.08 -0.84 -7.51
CA GLN A 271 -18.46 -0.38 -7.66
C GLN A 271 -18.69 0.38 -8.97
N THR A 272 -17.65 1.04 -9.49
CA THR A 272 -17.71 1.84 -10.73
C THR A 272 -17.16 1.13 -11.96
N ARG A 273 -16.93 -0.18 -11.89
CA ARG A 273 -16.41 -0.99 -13.00
C ARG A 273 -17.23 -0.83 -14.27
N TYR A 274 -16.51 -0.93 -15.39
CA TYR A 274 -17.11 -0.92 -16.71
C TYR A 274 -17.72 -2.31 -16.95
N THR A 275 -18.94 -2.34 -17.46
CA THR A 275 -19.69 -3.57 -17.77
C THR A 275 -19.84 -3.74 -19.28
N ALA A 276 -20.33 -4.89 -19.75
CA ALA A 276 -20.56 -5.10 -21.18
C ALA A 276 -21.54 -4.08 -21.80
N ASP A 277 -22.46 -3.54 -21.00
CA ASP A 277 -23.47 -2.57 -21.44
C ASP A 277 -23.03 -1.10 -21.22
N SER A 278 -21.83 -0.90 -20.69
CA SER A 278 -21.26 0.42 -20.45
C SER A 278 -21.05 1.18 -21.77
N HIS A 279 -21.45 2.45 -21.77
CA HIS A 279 -21.25 3.37 -22.88
C HIS A 279 -20.94 4.78 -22.37
N LYS A 280 -20.55 5.70 -23.24
CA LYS A 280 -20.11 7.05 -22.85
C LYS A 280 -21.05 7.81 -21.91
N ASN A 281 -22.37 7.57 -21.95
CA ASN A 281 -23.32 8.21 -21.04
C ASN A 281 -23.40 7.53 -19.66
N THR A 282 -23.08 6.23 -19.56
CA THR A 282 -23.08 5.52 -18.26
C THR A 282 -21.93 5.96 -17.38
N HIS A 283 -20.79 6.36 -17.96
CA HIS A 283 -19.65 6.89 -17.20
C HIS A 283 -19.73 8.39 -16.94
N GLY A 284 -20.90 8.99 -17.21
CA GLY A 284 -21.20 10.40 -16.95
C GLY A 284 -20.44 11.39 -17.83
N HIS A 285 -20.85 12.65 -17.69
CA HIS A 285 -20.27 13.78 -18.43
C HIS A 285 -19.73 14.81 -17.43
N ALA A 286 -18.43 15.09 -17.49
CA ALA A 286 -17.81 16.17 -16.73
C ALA A 286 -17.80 17.47 -17.54
N LEU A 287 -18.30 18.56 -16.94
CA LEU A 287 -18.13 19.91 -17.46
C LEU A 287 -16.99 20.60 -16.69
N ILE A 288 -15.97 21.06 -17.40
CA ILE A 288 -14.82 21.77 -16.85
C ILE A 288 -14.91 23.23 -17.25
N VAL A 289 -15.08 24.12 -16.28
CA VAL A 289 -15.12 25.58 -16.48
C VAL A 289 -13.79 26.15 -16.02
N ALA A 290 -12.87 26.35 -16.97
CA ALA A 290 -11.48 26.62 -16.69
C ALA A 290 -10.82 27.44 -17.81
N GLY A 291 -9.68 28.04 -17.46
CA GLY A 291 -8.83 28.78 -18.37
C GLY A 291 -9.27 30.23 -18.60
N SER A 292 -8.28 31.02 -18.98
CA SER A 292 -8.39 32.42 -19.39
C SER A 292 -7.14 32.77 -20.19
N ARG A 293 -7.06 33.99 -20.71
CA ARG A 293 -5.87 34.49 -21.39
C ARG A 293 -4.63 34.33 -20.49
N GLY A 294 -3.66 33.55 -20.96
CA GLY A 294 -2.42 33.24 -20.22
C GLY A 294 -2.48 31.98 -19.34
N PHE A 295 -3.66 31.41 -19.09
CA PHE A 295 -3.87 30.24 -18.23
C PHE A 295 -4.58 29.08 -18.93
N THR A 296 -4.42 28.96 -20.26
CA THR A 296 -5.05 27.89 -21.05
C THR A 296 -4.55 26.49 -20.69
N GLY A 297 -3.32 26.37 -20.19
CA GLY A 297 -2.75 25.10 -19.74
C GLY A 297 -3.48 24.48 -18.54
N ALA A 298 -4.04 25.30 -17.63
CA ALA A 298 -4.81 24.82 -16.49
C ALA A 298 -6.10 24.11 -16.96
N ALA A 299 -6.78 24.69 -17.95
CA ALA A 299 -7.95 24.08 -18.58
C ALA A 299 -7.60 22.75 -19.27
N ALA A 300 -6.47 22.71 -19.98
CA ALA A 300 -6.03 21.52 -20.69
C ALA A 300 -5.66 20.37 -19.73
N LEU A 301 -4.87 20.67 -18.69
CA LEU A 301 -4.49 19.69 -17.67
C LEU A 301 -5.72 19.12 -16.96
N CYS A 302 -6.63 19.98 -16.53
CA CYS A 302 -7.86 19.57 -15.85
C CYS A 302 -8.76 18.69 -16.75
N ALA A 303 -8.96 19.08 -18.01
CA ALA A 303 -9.83 18.34 -18.92
C ALA A 303 -9.24 16.98 -19.34
N ASN A 304 -7.93 16.93 -19.64
CA ASN A 304 -7.24 15.70 -19.99
C ASN A 304 -7.20 14.72 -18.81
N ALA A 305 -6.97 15.22 -17.60
CA ALA A 305 -7.02 14.42 -16.39
C ALA A 305 -8.42 13.83 -16.15
N ALA A 306 -9.49 14.60 -16.35
CA ALA A 306 -10.86 14.10 -16.23
C ALA A 306 -11.17 12.98 -17.24
N MET A 307 -10.71 13.13 -18.48
CA MET A 307 -10.87 12.10 -19.52
C MET A 307 -10.11 10.82 -19.16
N ARG A 308 -8.82 10.95 -18.79
CA ARG A 308 -7.97 9.81 -18.39
C ARG A 308 -8.44 9.12 -17.12
N ALA A 309 -9.10 9.85 -16.23
CA ALA A 309 -9.65 9.30 -15.00
C ALA A 309 -10.88 8.41 -15.23
N GLY A 310 -11.46 8.39 -16.44
CA GLY A 310 -12.57 7.51 -16.81
C GLY A 310 -13.92 8.22 -17.03
N ALA A 311 -13.97 9.56 -17.13
CA ALA A 311 -15.20 10.22 -17.53
C ALA A 311 -15.64 9.78 -18.93
N GLY A 312 -16.92 9.46 -19.11
CA GLY A 312 -17.42 9.01 -20.41
C GLY A 312 -17.49 10.12 -21.46
N LEU A 313 -17.75 11.34 -21.03
CA LEU A 313 -17.68 12.56 -21.82
C LEU A 313 -17.01 13.66 -21.00
N VAL A 314 -16.22 14.50 -21.66
CA VAL A 314 -15.66 15.72 -21.06
C VAL A 314 -15.92 16.89 -22.00
N THR A 315 -16.37 18.01 -21.43
CA THR A 315 -16.39 19.29 -22.14
C THR A 315 -15.64 20.33 -21.33
N VAL A 316 -14.69 21.01 -21.94
CA VAL A 316 -14.06 22.19 -21.37
C VAL A 316 -14.71 23.45 -21.92
N ALA A 317 -15.33 24.22 -21.03
CA ALA A 317 -15.92 25.51 -21.30
C ALA A 317 -14.94 26.62 -20.86
N THR A 318 -14.54 27.47 -21.79
CA THR A 318 -13.48 28.47 -21.59
C THR A 318 -13.79 29.75 -22.37
N PRO A 319 -13.21 30.92 -22.03
CA PRO A 319 -13.44 32.16 -22.77
C PRO A 319 -13.21 32.01 -24.27
N ALA A 320 -14.05 32.65 -25.09
CA ALA A 320 -14.04 32.51 -26.55
C ALA A 320 -12.64 32.71 -27.17
N SER A 321 -11.87 33.70 -26.70
CA SER A 321 -10.51 33.95 -27.19
C SER A 321 -9.50 32.87 -26.79
N SER A 322 -9.77 32.10 -25.72
CA SER A 322 -8.91 31.01 -25.24
C SER A 322 -9.30 29.65 -25.83
N GLN A 323 -10.53 29.48 -26.29
CA GLN A 323 -11.07 28.19 -26.76
C GLN A 323 -10.21 27.53 -27.85
N PRO A 324 -9.73 28.23 -28.90
CA PRO A 324 -8.88 27.59 -29.91
C PRO A 324 -7.54 27.10 -29.36
N LEU A 325 -6.96 27.83 -28.40
CA LEU A 325 -5.69 27.47 -27.76
C LEU A 325 -5.86 26.28 -26.80
N VAL A 326 -7.00 26.17 -26.14
CA VAL A 326 -7.34 25.00 -25.32
C VAL A 326 -7.60 23.80 -26.22
N ALA A 327 -8.34 23.97 -27.33
CA ALA A 327 -8.69 22.90 -28.26
C ALA A 327 -7.47 22.17 -28.84
N VAL A 328 -6.35 22.87 -29.05
CA VAL A 328 -5.11 22.25 -29.55
C VAL A 328 -4.27 21.56 -28.46
N GLN A 329 -4.52 21.85 -27.19
CA GLN A 329 -3.78 21.28 -26.04
C GLN A 329 -4.49 20.09 -25.40
N VAL A 330 -5.82 20.04 -25.50
CA VAL A 330 -6.59 18.92 -24.97
C VAL A 330 -6.50 17.69 -25.87
N MET A 331 -6.80 16.53 -25.29
CA MET A 331 -6.97 15.30 -26.05
C MET A 331 -8.10 15.46 -27.09
N PRO A 332 -8.00 14.85 -28.29
CA PRO A 332 -9.02 14.97 -29.35
C PRO A 332 -10.43 14.56 -28.91
N GLU A 333 -10.54 13.69 -27.91
CA GLU A 333 -11.80 13.21 -27.34
C GLU A 333 -12.51 14.27 -26.46
N VAL A 334 -11.78 15.30 -25.99
CA VAL A 334 -12.32 16.37 -25.16
C VAL A 334 -13.03 17.40 -26.03
N MET A 335 -14.32 17.61 -25.77
CA MET A 335 -15.09 18.66 -26.44
C MET A 335 -14.78 20.02 -25.84
N THR A 336 -14.90 21.08 -26.63
CA THR A 336 -14.69 22.45 -26.18
C THR A 336 -15.96 23.28 -26.37
N ALA A 337 -16.20 24.23 -25.48
CA ALA A 337 -17.30 25.19 -25.56
C ALA A 337 -16.77 26.60 -25.30
N GLU A 338 -17.19 27.55 -26.12
CA GLU A 338 -16.87 28.96 -25.91
C GLU A 338 -17.81 29.59 -24.87
N LEU A 339 -17.26 30.48 -24.05
CA LEU A 339 -17.98 31.27 -23.07
C LEU A 339 -17.83 32.76 -23.40
N ALA A 340 -18.85 33.54 -23.06
CA ALA A 340 -18.75 35.00 -23.04
C ALA A 340 -17.58 35.42 -22.15
N GLU A 341 -16.83 36.42 -22.60
CA GLU A 341 -15.57 36.83 -22.00
C GLU A 341 -15.53 38.31 -21.63
N THR A 342 -14.71 38.65 -20.65
CA THR A 342 -14.38 40.04 -20.29
C THR A 342 -13.31 40.58 -21.23
N ASP A 343 -13.07 41.89 -21.19
CA ASP A 343 -12.00 42.55 -21.95
C ASP A 343 -10.59 42.03 -21.62
N ARG A 344 -10.43 41.42 -20.44
CA ARG A 344 -9.19 40.77 -20.00
C ARG A 344 -9.00 39.35 -20.56
N GLY A 345 -10.00 38.80 -21.26
CA GLY A 345 -9.97 37.41 -21.74
C GLY A 345 -10.21 36.38 -20.63
N ALA A 346 -10.96 36.77 -19.60
CA ALA A 346 -11.51 35.88 -18.56
C ALA A 346 -13.00 35.64 -18.80
N VAL A 347 -13.63 34.72 -18.07
CA VAL A 347 -15.06 34.42 -18.26
C VAL A 347 -15.94 35.53 -17.69
N SER A 348 -16.98 35.92 -18.43
CA SER A 348 -17.94 36.96 -18.05
C SER A 348 -19.18 36.37 -17.37
N ASP A 349 -19.84 37.16 -16.52
CA ASP A 349 -21.13 36.84 -15.90
C ASP A 349 -22.28 36.68 -16.90
N GLU A 350 -22.13 37.18 -18.12
CA GLU A 350 -23.03 36.90 -19.25
C GLU A 350 -23.09 35.40 -19.61
N ALA A 351 -22.09 34.59 -19.23
CA ALA A 351 -22.04 33.17 -19.52
C ALA A 351 -22.84 32.29 -18.52
N VAL A 352 -23.37 32.85 -17.42
CA VAL A 352 -23.97 32.07 -16.32
C VAL A 352 -25.09 31.15 -16.81
N ASP A 353 -26.09 31.69 -17.50
CA ASP A 353 -27.26 30.90 -17.91
C ASP A 353 -26.90 29.83 -18.96
N TYR A 354 -25.90 30.11 -19.81
CA TYR A 354 -25.37 29.14 -20.76
C TYR A 354 -24.71 27.96 -20.04
N VAL A 355 -23.86 28.24 -19.05
CA VAL A 355 -23.17 27.20 -18.26
C VAL A 355 -24.15 26.39 -17.42
N LEU A 356 -25.13 27.03 -16.78
CA LEU A 356 -26.16 26.32 -16.00
C LEU A 356 -27.02 25.42 -16.89
N LYS A 357 -27.37 25.86 -18.10
CA LYS A 357 -28.06 25.03 -19.09
C LYS A 357 -27.21 23.84 -19.53
N PHE A 358 -25.91 24.03 -19.72
CA PHE A 358 -25.00 22.93 -20.03
C PHE A 358 -24.89 21.94 -18.87
N ALA A 359 -24.77 22.44 -17.64
CA ALA A 359 -24.63 21.64 -16.43
C ALA A 359 -25.78 20.64 -16.23
N GLN A 360 -26.99 20.94 -16.73
CA GLN A 360 -28.13 20.00 -16.72
C GLN A 360 -27.86 18.68 -17.46
N ARG A 361 -26.91 18.67 -18.41
CA ARG A 361 -26.49 17.47 -19.15
C ARG A 361 -25.27 16.79 -18.53
N ALA A 362 -24.54 17.53 -17.70
CA ALA A 362 -23.38 17.02 -16.99
C ALA A 362 -23.79 16.27 -15.71
N LYS A 363 -22.89 15.45 -15.20
CA LYS A 363 -22.99 14.81 -13.88
C LYS A 363 -22.22 15.57 -12.81
N VAL A 364 -21.26 16.39 -13.22
CA VAL A 364 -20.43 17.20 -12.32
C VAL A 364 -19.89 18.40 -13.08
N VAL A 365 -19.74 19.51 -12.35
CA VAL A 365 -19.05 20.71 -12.84
C VAL A 365 -17.76 20.88 -12.04
N ALA A 366 -16.62 20.97 -12.70
CA ALA A 366 -15.40 21.50 -12.08
C ALA A 366 -15.24 22.96 -12.51
N ILE A 367 -14.95 23.87 -11.58
CA ILE A 367 -14.83 25.30 -11.85
C ILE A 367 -13.66 25.89 -11.09
N GLY A 368 -12.83 26.68 -11.79
CA GLY A 368 -11.81 27.49 -11.13
C GLY A 368 -10.40 27.48 -11.71
N PRO A 369 -9.84 26.36 -12.19
CA PRO A 369 -8.48 26.33 -12.75
C PRO A 369 -8.25 27.44 -13.78
N GLY A 370 -7.40 28.43 -13.46
CA GLY A 370 -7.01 29.51 -14.36
C GLY A 370 -8.12 30.48 -14.79
N LEU A 371 -9.14 30.74 -13.97
CA LEU A 371 -10.22 31.67 -14.32
C LEU A 371 -9.88 33.16 -14.14
N SER A 372 -8.77 33.50 -13.47
CA SER A 372 -8.37 34.87 -13.14
C SER A 372 -9.34 35.57 -12.17
N SER A 373 -9.19 35.30 -10.87
CA SER A 373 -10.08 35.77 -9.80
C SER A 373 -10.04 37.29 -9.48
N GLU A 374 -9.18 38.05 -10.17
CA GLU A 374 -9.05 39.50 -10.03
C GLU A 374 -10.16 40.30 -10.74
N ASP A 375 -10.90 39.68 -11.66
CA ASP A 375 -12.00 40.32 -12.40
C ASP A 375 -13.34 40.11 -11.69
N GLU A 376 -14.03 41.20 -11.35
CA GLU A 376 -15.31 41.13 -10.62
C GLU A 376 -16.42 40.45 -11.44
N ARG A 377 -16.39 40.52 -12.78
CA ARG A 377 -17.35 39.79 -13.61
C ARG A 377 -17.10 38.29 -13.54
N THR A 378 -15.84 37.85 -13.50
CA THR A 378 -15.48 36.46 -13.23
C THR A 378 -15.95 36.02 -11.84
N ARG A 379 -15.79 36.87 -10.82
CA ARG A 379 -16.25 36.57 -9.45
C ARG A 379 -17.77 36.42 -9.40
N SER A 380 -18.51 37.33 -10.05
CA SER A 380 -19.96 37.30 -10.21
C SER A 380 -20.43 36.03 -10.93
N PHE A 381 -19.73 35.66 -12.02
CA PHE A 381 -19.96 34.42 -12.76
C PHE A 381 -19.82 33.18 -11.86
N VAL A 382 -18.68 33.01 -11.20
CA VAL A 382 -18.42 31.83 -10.33
C VAL A 382 -19.45 31.75 -9.21
N ARG A 383 -19.71 32.87 -8.52
CA ARG A 383 -20.72 32.91 -7.44
C ARG A 383 -22.08 32.45 -7.93
N SER A 384 -22.53 33.00 -9.06
CA SER A 384 -23.85 32.69 -9.62
C SER A 384 -23.97 31.23 -10.06
N VAL A 385 -22.93 30.65 -10.67
CA VAL A 385 -22.91 29.24 -11.09
C VAL A 385 -22.97 28.31 -9.88
N VAL A 386 -22.20 28.60 -8.83
CA VAL A 386 -22.10 27.74 -7.64
C VAL A 386 -23.36 27.84 -6.76
N GLU A 387 -23.93 29.04 -6.61
CA GLU A 387 -25.18 29.25 -5.86
C GLU A 387 -26.39 28.62 -6.55
N ARG A 388 -26.45 28.63 -7.89
CA ARG A 388 -27.59 28.13 -8.68
C ARG A 388 -27.38 26.70 -9.21
N ARG A 389 -26.38 25.97 -8.69
CA ARG A 389 -26.01 24.63 -9.19
C ARG A 389 -27.14 23.61 -8.99
N THR A 390 -27.17 22.61 -9.87
CA THR A 390 -28.10 21.46 -9.83
C THR A 390 -27.39 20.12 -9.94
N THR A 391 -26.06 20.14 -9.80
CA THR A 391 -25.17 18.98 -9.87
C THR A 391 -24.08 19.12 -8.81
N PRO A 392 -23.38 18.04 -8.45
CA PRO A 392 -22.09 18.12 -7.77
C PRO A 392 -21.18 19.18 -8.41
N VAL A 393 -20.44 19.92 -7.58
CA VAL A 393 -19.45 20.91 -8.04
C VAL A 393 -18.11 20.72 -7.34
N VAL A 394 -17.03 20.74 -8.11
CA VAL A 394 -15.65 20.79 -7.61
C VAL A 394 -15.11 22.19 -7.85
N ILE A 395 -14.61 22.84 -6.81
CA ILE A 395 -14.12 24.21 -6.85
C ILE A 395 -12.65 24.22 -6.45
N ASP A 396 -11.79 24.77 -7.32
CA ASP A 396 -10.34 24.86 -7.11
C ASP A 396 -9.82 26.25 -7.49
N ALA A 397 -8.58 26.56 -7.12
CA ALA A 397 -7.82 27.70 -7.62
C ALA A 397 -8.60 29.03 -7.62
N ASP A 398 -8.73 29.69 -8.78
CA ASP A 398 -9.46 30.95 -8.90
C ASP A 398 -10.94 30.83 -8.59
N GLY A 399 -11.54 29.64 -8.73
CA GLY A 399 -12.91 29.39 -8.28
C GLY A 399 -13.03 29.59 -6.76
N LEU A 400 -12.04 29.12 -6.00
CA LEU A 400 -11.96 29.33 -4.55
C LEU A 400 -11.70 30.80 -4.23
N ASN A 401 -10.77 31.46 -4.92
CA ASN A 401 -10.45 32.87 -4.69
C ASN A 401 -11.64 33.79 -5.04
N CYS A 402 -12.44 33.46 -6.06
CA CYS A 402 -13.69 34.16 -6.40
C CYS A 402 -14.74 34.07 -5.28
N LEU A 403 -14.70 33.00 -4.50
CA LEU A 403 -15.55 32.77 -3.35
C LEU A 403 -14.88 33.13 -2.02
N ALA A 404 -13.68 33.70 -2.02
CA ALA A 404 -12.99 34.10 -0.80
C ALA A 404 -13.37 35.55 -0.38
N PRO A 405 -13.61 35.82 0.91
CA PRO A 405 -13.85 34.84 1.99
C PRO A 405 -15.16 34.07 1.79
N TRP A 406 -15.24 32.84 2.31
CA TRP A 406 -16.32 31.91 2.01
C TRP A 406 -17.71 32.48 2.33
N PRO A 407 -18.69 32.42 1.40
CA PRO A 407 -20.02 32.96 1.65
C PRO A 407 -20.76 32.14 2.71
N SER A 408 -21.15 32.79 3.82
CA SER A 408 -21.74 32.11 4.99
C SER A 408 -23.08 31.43 4.74
N LYS A 409 -23.76 31.68 3.62
CA LYS A 409 -25.01 31.02 3.22
C LYS A 409 -24.82 29.90 2.20
N LEU A 410 -23.61 29.75 1.64
CA LEU A 410 -23.35 28.75 0.61
C LEU A 410 -23.03 27.40 1.28
N ARG A 411 -23.85 26.39 0.99
CA ARG A 411 -23.79 25.04 1.59
C ARG A 411 -23.93 23.95 0.53
N GLY A 412 -23.34 22.79 0.81
CA GLY A 412 -23.56 21.56 0.04
C GLY A 412 -24.89 20.91 0.40
N THR A 413 -25.33 19.96 -0.43
CA THR A 413 -26.37 18.98 -0.04
C THR A 413 -25.91 17.59 -0.42
N ARG A 414 -26.63 16.55 0.00
CA ARG A 414 -26.33 15.17 -0.39
C ARG A 414 -26.43 14.97 -1.91
N GLU A 415 -27.41 15.58 -2.55
CA GLU A 415 -27.68 15.46 -3.99
C GLU A 415 -26.74 16.33 -4.83
N HIS A 416 -26.35 17.49 -4.30
CA HIS A 416 -25.54 18.50 -4.98
C HIS A 416 -24.36 18.94 -4.09
N PRO A 417 -23.44 18.02 -3.77
CA PRO A 417 -22.33 18.29 -2.89
C PRO A 417 -21.41 19.36 -3.48
N ILE A 418 -20.77 20.11 -2.58
CA ILE A 418 -19.67 21.02 -2.89
C ILE A 418 -18.39 20.33 -2.45
N VAL A 419 -17.44 20.21 -3.37
CA VAL A 419 -16.08 19.74 -3.09
C VAL A 419 -15.13 20.92 -3.29
N LEU A 420 -14.38 21.28 -2.24
CA LEU A 420 -13.34 22.31 -2.33
C LEU A 420 -11.96 21.65 -2.28
N THR A 421 -11.00 22.15 -3.06
CA THR A 421 -9.64 21.59 -3.10
C THR A 421 -8.53 22.59 -2.73
N PRO A 422 -8.65 23.42 -1.65
CA PRO A 422 -7.68 24.48 -1.37
C PRO A 422 -6.30 23.95 -0.97
N HIS A 423 -5.25 24.66 -1.38
CA HIS A 423 -3.96 24.63 -0.70
C HIS A 423 -3.99 25.54 0.56
N PRO A 424 -2.99 25.51 1.46
CA PRO A 424 -3.05 26.27 2.71
C PRO A 424 -3.29 27.78 2.54
N GLY A 425 -2.64 28.42 1.56
CA GLY A 425 -2.91 29.82 1.22
C GLY A 425 -4.34 30.13 0.75
N GLU A 426 -4.94 29.30 -0.11
CA GLU A 426 -6.34 29.43 -0.52
C GLU A 426 -7.28 29.21 0.68
N MET A 427 -6.97 28.25 1.55
CA MET A 427 -7.73 27.99 2.76
C MET A 427 -7.75 29.19 3.71
N LEU A 428 -6.61 29.86 3.91
CA LEU A 428 -6.54 31.10 4.69
C LEU A 428 -7.43 32.21 4.13
N ARG A 429 -7.43 32.39 2.79
CA ARG A 429 -8.31 33.36 2.12
C ARG A 429 -9.79 33.00 2.29
N LEU A 430 -10.16 31.72 2.18
CA LEU A 430 -11.52 31.25 2.43
C LEU A 430 -11.97 31.51 3.87
N LEU A 431 -11.07 31.35 4.84
CA LEU A 431 -11.29 31.71 6.24
C LEU A 431 -11.33 33.23 6.49
N GLY A 432 -10.92 34.05 5.51
CA GLY A 432 -10.85 35.50 5.66
C GLY A 432 -9.72 35.98 6.58
N THR A 433 -8.63 35.22 6.69
CA THR A 433 -7.49 35.55 7.54
C THR A 433 -6.17 35.34 6.81
N GLU A 434 -5.12 36.05 7.21
CA GLU A 434 -3.74 35.81 6.77
C GLU A 434 -2.91 35.11 7.86
N ASP A 435 -3.48 34.89 9.04
CA ASP A 435 -2.80 34.26 10.17
C ASP A 435 -2.63 32.76 9.93
N LYS A 436 -1.38 32.35 9.64
CA LYS A 436 -0.99 30.96 9.44
C LYS A 436 -1.26 30.08 10.66
N SER A 437 -1.37 30.66 11.86
CA SER A 437 -1.70 29.91 13.09
C SER A 437 -3.09 29.25 13.01
N ALA A 438 -3.99 29.78 12.18
CA ALA A 438 -5.31 29.21 11.93
C ALA A 438 -5.27 27.80 11.31
N LEU A 439 -4.13 27.42 10.69
CA LEU A 439 -3.90 26.10 10.12
C LEU A 439 -2.83 25.30 10.87
N ARG A 440 -2.49 25.69 12.12
CA ARG A 440 -1.56 24.92 12.95
C ARG A 440 -2.09 23.51 13.20
N ASP A 441 -3.35 23.40 13.63
CA ASP A 441 -4.08 22.13 13.64
C ASP A 441 -4.92 22.01 12.37
N ARG A 442 -4.31 21.45 11.32
CA ARG A 442 -4.96 21.25 10.01
C ARG A 442 -6.19 20.37 10.10
N VAL A 443 -6.20 19.37 10.99
CA VAL A 443 -7.32 18.44 11.13
C VAL A 443 -8.51 19.17 11.73
N ALA A 444 -8.31 19.89 12.84
CA ALA A 444 -9.37 20.66 13.47
C ALA A 444 -9.89 21.78 12.54
N ALA A 445 -9.01 22.50 11.86
CA ALA A 445 -9.40 23.56 10.93
C ALA A 445 -10.20 23.03 9.74
N ALA A 446 -9.76 21.92 9.13
CA ALA A 446 -10.45 21.32 8.00
C ALA A 446 -11.83 20.76 8.42
N ARG A 447 -11.90 20.06 9.56
CA ARG A 447 -13.14 19.55 10.14
C ARG A 447 -14.13 20.68 10.40
N ALA A 448 -13.71 21.71 11.14
CA ALA A 448 -14.58 22.82 11.50
C ALA A 448 -15.14 23.52 10.26
N PHE A 449 -14.31 23.74 9.23
CA PHE A 449 -14.75 24.38 8.00
C PHE A 449 -15.73 23.49 7.20
N ALA A 450 -15.46 22.19 7.07
CA ALA A 450 -16.31 21.25 6.35
C ALA A 450 -17.68 21.10 7.02
N THR A 451 -17.72 20.92 8.35
CA THR A 451 -18.96 20.79 9.13
C THR A 451 -19.77 22.08 9.12
N THR A 452 -19.14 23.24 9.35
CA THR A 452 -19.86 24.54 9.39
C THR A 452 -20.51 24.88 8.04
N ASN A 453 -19.89 24.45 6.94
CA ASN A 453 -20.32 24.78 5.59
C ASN A 453 -20.98 23.62 4.85
N GLU A 454 -21.23 22.49 5.53
CA GLU A 454 -21.87 21.29 4.98
C GLU A 454 -21.30 20.88 3.61
N LEU A 455 -19.97 20.80 3.53
CA LEU A 455 -19.24 20.52 2.29
C LEU A 455 -18.11 19.52 2.49
N ILE A 456 -17.60 18.98 1.38
CA ILE A 456 -16.41 18.13 1.37
C ILE A 456 -15.19 19.04 1.12
N LEU A 457 -14.23 19.02 2.04
CA LEU A 457 -13.02 19.83 1.94
C LEU A 457 -11.80 18.94 1.75
N LEU A 458 -11.15 19.03 0.59
CA LEU A 458 -9.83 18.45 0.34
C LEU A 458 -8.75 19.52 0.60
N LEU A 459 -8.16 19.52 1.78
CA LEU A 459 -7.07 20.42 2.13
C LEU A 459 -5.72 19.84 1.67
N LYS A 460 -5.17 20.40 0.58
CA LYS A 460 -3.90 19.98 -0.03
C LYS A 460 -2.72 20.26 0.92
N GLY A 461 -1.72 19.39 0.94
CA GLY A 461 -0.48 19.57 1.70
C GLY A 461 0.29 18.26 1.90
N SER A 462 1.33 18.26 2.74
CA SER A 462 1.96 17.00 3.19
C SER A 462 0.91 16.17 3.91
N ARG A 463 0.61 14.96 3.43
CA ARG A 463 -0.58 14.18 3.83
C ARG A 463 -1.86 15.02 3.66
N SER A 464 -2.37 15.11 2.43
CA SER A 464 -3.63 15.82 2.14
C SER A 464 -4.78 15.26 2.98
N LEU A 465 -5.69 16.13 3.40
CA LEU A 465 -6.84 15.79 4.24
C LEU A 465 -8.13 15.90 3.44
N VAL A 466 -9.05 14.98 3.61
CA VAL A 466 -10.45 15.10 3.17
C VAL A 466 -11.30 15.22 4.42
N ALA A 467 -11.93 16.36 4.66
CA ALA A 467 -12.88 16.55 5.75
C ALA A 467 -14.31 16.48 5.22
N ALA A 468 -15.13 15.68 5.89
CA ALA A 468 -16.53 15.45 5.57
C ALA A 468 -17.45 16.40 6.35
N PRO A 469 -18.67 16.67 5.84
CA PRO A 469 -19.64 17.50 6.54
C PRO A 469 -20.08 16.94 7.90
N ASP A 470 -19.98 15.62 8.10
CA ASP A 470 -20.30 14.95 9.36
C ASP A 470 -19.21 15.01 10.43
N GLY A 471 -18.05 15.62 10.13
CA GLY A 471 -16.95 15.80 11.06
C GLY A 471 -15.82 14.77 10.93
N ARG A 472 -15.99 13.71 10.14
CA ARG A 472 -14.90 12.75 9.87
C ARG A 472 -13.82 13.39 9.00
N VAL A 473 -12.57 13.03 9.27
CA VAL A 473 -11.41 13.49 8.50
C VAL A 473 -10.59 12.29 8.04
N PHE A 474 -10.22 12.27 6.77
CA PHE A 474 -9.45 11.20 6.13
C PHE A 474 -8.10 11.74 5.68
N LEU A 475 -7.00 11.10 6.10
CA LEU A 475 -5.66 11.41 5.66
C LEU A 475 -5.28 10.54 4.48
N ASN A 476 -4.79 11.17 3.41
CA ASN A 476 -4.26 10.44 2.27
C ASN A 476 -2.89 9.81 2.58
N SER A 477 -2.77 8.51 2.31
CA SER A 477 -1.53 7.77 2.57
C SER A 477 -0.57 7.69 1.38
N THR A 478 -1.01 8.11 0.18
CA THR A 478 -0.22 8.11 -1.06
C THR A 478 0.31 9.51 -1.43
N GLY A 479 1.22 9.53 -2.39
CA GLY A 479 1.82 10.75 -2.93
C GLY A 479 3.16 11.11 -2.28
N ASN A 480 3.91 11.94 -3.00
CA ASN A 480 5.27 12.33 -2.66
C ASN A 480 5.52 13.82 -2.93
N ALA A 481 6.72 14.29 -2.56
CA ALA A 481 7.09 15.70 -2.68
C ALA A 481 7.10 16.24 -4.12
N GLY A 482 7.26 15.38 -5.13
CA GLY A 482 7.23 15.78 -6.55
C GLY A 482 5.85 16.21 -7.05
N LEU A 483 4.78 15.93 -6.30
CA LEU A 483 3.45 16.50 -6.55
C LEU A 483 3.39 18.01 -6.29
N GLY A 484 4.41 18.60 -5.66
CA GLY A 484 4.57 20.04 -5.47
C GLY A 484 4.98 20.80 -6.75
N THR A 485 4.42 20.43 -7.90
CA THR A 485 4.73 21.01 -9.21
C THR A 485 3.55 21.80 -9.77
N ALA A 486 3.82 22.74 -10.68
CA ALA A 486 2.78 23.55 -11.32
C ALA A 486 1.79 22.66 -12.09
N GLY A 487 0.50 22.97 -12.00
CA GLY A 487 -0.57 22.21 -12.66
C GLY A 487 -1.01 20.92 -11.94
N ALA A 488 -0.33 20.49 -10.87
CA ALA A 488 -0.74 19.30 -10.12
C ALA A 488 -2.13 19.45 -9.49
N GLY A 489 -2.48 20.66 -9.03
CA GLY A 489 -3.82 20.99 -8.56
C GLY A 489 -4.88 20.86 -9.66
N ASP A 490 -4.59 21.40 -10.85
CA ASP A 490 -5.49 21.33 -12.01
C ASP A 490 -5.73 19.87 -12.42
N THR A 491 -4.67 19.06 -12.47
CA THR A 491 -4.75 17.61 -12.69
C THR A 491 -5.61 16.93 -11.63
N LEU A 492 -5.41 17.21 -10.35
CA LEU A 492 -6.20 16.62 -9.26
C LEU A 492 -7.68 16.98 -9.38
N THR A 493 -7.99 18.24 -9.67
CA THR A 493 -9.37 18.71 -9.90
C THR A 493 -10.03 17.98 -11.06
N GLY A 494 -9.29 17.76 -12.15
CA GLY A 494 -9.73 16.93 -13.27
C GLY A 494 -10.00 15.47 -12.87
N ILE A 495 -9.10 14.84 -12.11
CA ILE A 495 -9.27 13.46 -11.64
C ILE A 495 -10.52 13.33 -10.77
N ILE A 496 -10.71 14.26 -9.81
CA ILE A 496 -11.90 14.27 -8.94
C ILE A 496 -13.17 14.44 -9.78
N ALA A 497 -13.17 15.34 -10.76
CA ALA A 497 -14.30 15.51 -11.67
C ALA A 497 -14.57 14.24 -12.50
N GLY A 498 -13.54 13.56 -13.00
CA GLY A 498 -13.70 12.32 -13.74
C GLY A 498 -14.27 11.19 -12.90
N PHE A 499 -13.82 11.06 -11.66
CA PHE A 499 -14.33 10.08 -10.69
C PHE A 499 -15.78 10.40 -10.29
N LEU A 500 -16.12 11.66 -10.04
CA LEU A 500 -17.50 12.08 -9.76
C LEU A 500 -18.43 11.85 -10.97
N ALA A 501 -17.97 12.11 -12.19
CA ALA A 501 -18.74 11.82 -13.40
C ALA A 501 -19.09 10.32 -13.48
N GLN A 502 -18.11 9.45 -13.23
CA GLN A 502 -18.34 8.00 -13.18
C GLN A 502 -19.30 7.58 -12.07
N ALA A 503 -19.08 8.05 -10.84
CA ALA A 503 -19.95 7.69 -9.72
C ALA A 503 -21.41 8.09 -9.99
N TYR A 504 -21.66 9.34 -10.40
CA TYR A 504 -23.02 9.85 -10.64
C TYR A 504 -23.61 9.38 -11.98
N GLY A 505 -22.79 8.87 -12.89
CA GLY A 505 -23.24 8.19 -14.11
C GLY A 505 -23.67 6.74 -13.82
N THR A 506 -22.78 5.98 -13.19
CA THR A 506 -22.90 4.53 -12.97
C THR A 506 -23.79 4.21 -11.76
N LEU A 507 -23.51 4.82 -10.61
CA LEU A 507 -24.20 4.53 -9.34
C LEU A 507 -25.47 5.37 -9.12
N LYS A 508 -25.62 6.48 -9.88
CA LYS A 508 -26.78 7.38 -9.82
C LYS A 508 -27.07 7.85 -8.39
N GLU A 509 -28.24 7.51 -7.83
CA GLU A 509 -28.67 7.91 -6.48
C GLU A 509 -27.84 7.27 -5.36
N SER A 510 -27.16 6.16 -5.66
CA SER A 510 -26.26 5.48 -4.73
C SER A 510 -24.84 6.05 -4.74
N ALA A 511 -24.57 7.09 -5.54
CA ALA A 511 -23.26 7.71 -5.60
C ALA A 511 -22.89 8.39 -4.27
N ASP A 512 -21.69 8.06 -3.75
CA ASP A 512 -21.12 8.69 -2.56
C ASP A 512 -19.97 9.61 -2.96
N ALA A 513 -20.20 10.93 -2.91
CA ALA A 513 -19.18 11.90 -3.27
C ALA A 513 -17.96 11.88 -2.34
N LEU A 514 -18.13 11.57 -1.05
CA LEU A 514 -17.02 11.51 -0.10
C LEU A 514 -16.10 10.32 -0.44
N ALA A 515 -16.68 9.13 -0.60
CA ALA A 515 -15.94 7.94 -1.02
C ALA A 515 -15.23 8.16 -2.37
N THR A 516 -15.90 8.83 -3.31
CA THR A 516 -15.32 9.21 -4.61
C THR A 516 -14.12 10.13 -4.48
N VAL A 517 -14.20 11.19 -3.66
CA VAL A 517 -13.08 12.13 -3.46
C VAL A 517 -11.90 11.44 -2.78
N ILE A 518 -12.16 10.57 -1.80
CA ILE A 518 -11.13 9.75 -1.14
C ILE A 518 -10.42 8.85 -2.16
N ALA A 519 -11.18 8.11 -2.99
CA ALA A 519 -10.62 7.23 -4.00
C ALA A 519 -9.82 8.01 -5.06
N ALA A 520 -10.35 9.13 -5.55
CA ALA A 520 -9.69 9.99 -6.52
C ALA A 520 -8.35 10.52 -6.01
N LEU A 521 -8.31 11.01 -4.76
CA LEU A 521 -7.08 11.50 -4.14
C LEU A 521 -6.07 10.37 -3.93
N TYR A 522 -6.51 9.20 -3.48
CA TYR A 522 -5.65 8.05 -3.28
C TYR A 522 -4.99 7.60 -4.58
N VAL A 523 -5.79 7.40 -5.63
CA VAL A 523 -5.32 6.99 -6.97
C VAL A 523 -4.40 8.04 -7.57
N SER A 524 -4.73 9.33 -7.44
CA SER A 524 -3.88 10.43 -7.91
C SER A 524 -2.52 10.44 -7.21
N GLY A 525 -2.50 10.32 -5.89
CA GLY A 525 -1.25 10.24 -5.13
C GLY A 525 -0.42 9.02 -5.52
N PHE A 526 -1.06 7.86 -5.70
CA PHE A 526 -0.38 6.63 -6.09
C PHE A 526 0.18 6.70 -7.51
N ALA A 527 -0.54 7.30 -8.46
CA ALA A 527 -0.01 7.61 -9.80
C ALA A 527 1.22 8.54 -9.72
N GLY A 528 1.20 9.51 -8.80
CA GLY A 528 2.37 10.34 -8.49
C GLY A 528 3.56 9.55 -7.95
N ASP A 529 3.32 8.53 -7.12
CA ASP A 529 4.36 7.65 -6.59
C ASP A 529 4.98 6.76 -7.69
N LEU A 530 4.16 6.26 -8.62
CA LEU A 530 4.63 5.53 -9.79
C LEU A 530 5.49 6.44 -10.69
N ALA A 531 5.00 7.64 -11.00
CA ALA A 531 5.76 8.63 -11.78
C ALA A 531 7.10 9.00 -11.11
N ALA A 532 7.12 9.15 -9.78
CA ALA A 532 8.35 9.43 -9.05
C ALA A 532 9.35 8.27 -9.06
N ARG A 533 8.88 7.01 -9.11
CA ARG A 533 9.76 5.84 -9.25
C ARG A 533 10.42 5.78 -10.61
N GLU A 534 9.70 6.14 -11.67
CA GLU A 534 10.23 6.14 -13.04
C GLU A 534 11.13 7.36 -13.31
N LEU A 535 10.68 8.56 -12.96
CA LEU A 535 11.30 9.82 -13.40
C LEU A 535 12.10 10.51 -12.28
N GLY A 536 11.89 10.12 -11.03
CA GLY A 536 12.35 10.86 -9.86
C GLY A 536 11.44 12.06 -9.52
N MET A 537 11.36 12.39 -8.23
CA MET A 537 10.48 13.46 -7.71
C MET A 537 10.77 14.85 -8.28
N ARG A 538 11.99 15.13 -8.77
CA ARG A 538 12.37 16.44 -9.30
C ARG A 538 11.94 16.65 -10.75
N ALA A 539 11.95 15.58 -11.55
CA ALA A 539 11.68 15.66 -12.98
C ALA A 539 10.20 15.43 -13.31
N MET A 540 9.44 14.82 -12.39
CA MET A 540 8.01 14.57 -12.61
C MET A 540 7.22 15.89 -12.76
N THR A 541 6.23 15.84 -13.65
CA THR A 541 5.31 16.95 -13.94
C THR A 541 3.87 16.54 -13.67
N ALA A 542 2.94 17.51 -13.69
CA ALA A 542 1.51 17.24 -13.58
C ALA A 542 0.98 16.31 -14.67
N SER A 543 1.55 16.37 -15.89
CA SER A 543 1.18 15.47 -16.99
C SER A 543 1.61 14.03 -16.72
N ASN A 544 2.76 13.82 -16.08
CA ASN A 544 3.22 12.46 -15.77
C ASN A 544 2.28 11.76 -14.78
N VAL A 545 1.69 12.51 -13.83
CA VAL A 545 0.64 11.95 -12.96
C VAL A 545 -0.53 11.42 -13.78
N GLN A 546 -0.97 12.16 -14.82
CA GLN A 546 -2.06 11.73 -15.70
C GLN A 546 -1.68 10.49 -16.52
N GLU A 547 -0.44 10.42 -17.00
CA GLU A 547 0.08 9.30 -17.78
C GLU A 547 0.10 7.99 -16.96
N HIS A 548 0.36 8.09 -15.65
CA HIS A 548 0.43 6.95 -14.73
C HIS A 548 -0.92 6.57 -14.10
N LEU A 549 -2.01 7.31 -14.36
CA LEU A 549 -3.34 6.99 -13.80
C LEU A 549 -3.81 5.58 -14.19
N GLY A 550 -3.63 5.19 -15.45
CA GLY A 550 -4.05 3.88 -15.93
C GLY A 550 -3.30 2.73 -15.24
N GLU A 551 -2.03 2.91 -14.93
CA GLU A 551 -1.26 1.92 -14.15
C GLU A 551 -1.74 1.87 -12.71
N ALA A 552 -1.91 3.03 -12.06
CA ALA A 552 -2.41 3.11 -10.69
C ALA A 552 -3.77 2.41 -10.52
N ILE A 553 -4.71 2.65 -11.44
CA ILE A 553 -6.04 2.00 -11.43
C ILE A 553 -5.91 0.49 -11.64
N ARG A 554 -5.14 0.04 -12.64
CA ARG A 554 -4.91 -1.40 -12.91
C ARG A 554 -4.25 -2.12 -11.74
N SER A 555 -3.30 -1.49 -11.05
CA SER A 555 -2.65 -2.08 -9.87
C SER A 555 -3.62 -2.23 -8.71
N LEU A 556 -4.59 -1.33 -8.55
CA LEU A 556 -5.57 -1.36 -7.47
C LEU A 556 -6.76 -2.28 -7.78
N ASP A 557 -7.20 -2.36 -9.04
CA ASP A 557 -8.27 -3.28 -9.48
C ASP A 557 -7.93 -4.04 -10.77
N PRO A 558 -6.97 -4.99 -10.75
CA PRO A 558 -6.54 -5.69 -11.95
C PRO A 558 -7.65 -6.51 -12.62
N ARG A 559 -8.66 -6.95 -11.86
CA ARG A 559 -9.80 -7.72 -12.37
C ARG A 559 -10.81 -6.85 -13.11
N GLY A 560 -11.04 -5.62 -12.67
CA GLY A 560 -11.96 -4.68 -13.31
C GLY A 560 -11.46 -4.18 -14.66
N GLU A 561 -10.14 -4.06 -14.80
CA GLU A 561 -9.48 -3.44 -15.96
C GLU A 561 -9.08 -4.43 -17.06
N THR A 562 -9.36 -5.73 -16.89
CA THR A 562 -9.06 -6.76 -17.91
C THR A 562 -10.35 -7.11 -18.67
N PRO A 563 -10.40 -6.94 -20.00
CA PRO A 563 -11.58 -7.33 -20.78
C PRO A 563 -11.95 -8.81 -20.56
N LEU A 564 -13.20 -9.09 -20.22
CA LEU A 564 -13.75 -10.44 -20.25
C LEU A 564 -13.80 -10.91 -21.71
N LEU A 565 -12.84 -11.75 -22.10
CA LEU A 565 -12.86 -12.45 -23.38
C LEU A 565 -14.01 -13.46 -23.38
N LEU A 566 -15.15 -13.07 -23.95
CA LEU A 566 -16.23 -13.97 -24.34
C LEU A 566 -15.78 -14.76 -25.58
N ILE A 567 -15.20 -15.94 -25.38
CA ILE A 567 -15.05 -16.92 -26.45
C ILE A 567 -16.36 -17.70 -26.52
N VAL A 568 -17.21 -17.38 -27.50
CA VAL A 568 -18.38 -18.20 -27.84
C VAL A 568 -17.89 -19.37 -28.71
N GLY A 569 -17.68 -20.52 -28.09
CA GLY A 569 -17.34 -21.78 -28.73
C GLY A 569 -17.36 -22.90 -27.69
N GLU A 570 -18.02 -24.01 -28.02
CA GLU A 570 -18.52 -25.04 -27.09
C GLU A 570 -17.51 -25.55 -26.04
N LYS A 571 -18.03 -25.67 -24.80
CA LYS A 571 -17.45 -26.27 -23.59
C LYS A 571 -16.40 -25.44 -22.84
N GLY A 572 -16.92 -24.65 -21.89
CA GLY A 572 -16.41 -24.57 -20.53
C GLY A 572 -14.99 -24.06 -20.33
N ILE A 573 -14.74 -22.76 -20.57
CA ILE A 573 -13.47 -22.11 -20.18
C ILE A 573 -13.75 -20.70 -19.65
N ILE A 574 -14.07 -20.57 -18.36
CA ILE A 574 -13.85 -19.35 -17.57
C ILE A 574 -13.44 -19.77 -16.15
N LEU A 575 -12.26 -20.37 -16.00
CA LEU A 575 -11.58 -20.48 -14.70
C LEU A 575 -10.08 -20.78 -14.86
N MET A 576 -9.36 -20.01 -15.70
CA MET A 576 -8.02 -20.48 -16.11
C MET A 576 -6.95 -19.41 -16.37
N TYR A 577 -7.09 -18.21 -15.79
CA TYR A 577 -6.04 -17.18 -15.86
C TYR A 577 -5.21 -16.99 -14.59
N GLN A 578 -5.54 -17.72 -13.51
CA GLN A 578 -4.88 -17.56 -12.21
C GLN A 578 -3.81 -18.62 -11.87
N ARG A 579 -3.57 -19.59 -12.77
CA ARG A 579 -2.84 -20.81 -12.41
C ARG A 579 -1.33 -20.80 -12.61
N LEU A 580 -0.74 -19.92 -13.42
CA LEU A 580 0.67 -20.11 -13.82
C LEU A 580 1.51 -18.83 -13.89
N SER A 581 1.14 -17.81 -13.11
CA SER A 581 2.02 -16.63 -12.91
C SER A 581 3.32 -16.98 -12.16
N SER A 582 3.39 -18.14 -11.50
CA SER A 582 4.57 -18.55 -10.72
C SER A 582 5.71 -19.12 -11.57
N VAL A 583 5.41 -19.81 -12.68
CA VAL A 583 6.46 -20.45 -13.52
C VAL A 583 7.27 -19.41 -14.29
N LEU A 584 6.61 -18.37 -14.82
CA LEU A 584 7.30 -17.28 -15.52
C LEU A 584 8.14 -16.41 -14.55
N LEU A 585 7.64 -16.16 -13.33
CA LEU A 585 8.35 -15.38 -12.30
C LEU A 585 9.61 -16.11 -11.82
N ILE A 586 9.57 -17.44 -11.70
CA ILE A 586 10.72 -18.25 -11.27
C ILE A 586 11.76 -18.35 -12.39
N ILE A 587 11.38 -18.53 -13.66
CA ILE A 587 12.34 -18.54 -14.78
C ILE A 587 13.06 -17.18 -14.90
N LEU A 588 12.36 -16.05 -14.66
CA LEU A 588 12.95 -14.70 -14.65
C LEU A 588 13.86 -14.42 -13.44
N LEU A 589 13.59 -15.02 -12.28
CA LEU A 589 14.40 -14.85 -11.06
C LEU A 589 15.75 -15.61 -11.09
N VAL A 590 15.87 -16.66 -11.90
CA VAL A 590 17.05 -17.55 -11.89
C VAL A 590 18.23 -17.00 -12.70
N ALA A 591 18.02 -15.98 -13.54
CA ALA A 591 19.11 -15.35 -14.28
C ALA A 591 20.11 -14.55 -13.40
N PHE A 592 19.80 -14.29 -12.12
CA PHE A 592 20.61 -13.41 -11.27
C PHE A 592 21.21 -14.02 -9.99
N SER A 593 20.98 -15.30 -9.69
CA SER A 593 21.54 -15.89 -8.46
C SER A 593 21.79 -17.38 -8.60
N ALA A 594 22.95 -17.74 -9.15
CA ALA A 594 23.45 -19.11 -9.08
C ALA A 594 24.96 -19.13 -8.84
N SER A 595 25.36 -18.85 -7.61
CA SER A 595 26.64 -19.26 -7.07
C SER A 595 26.39 -20.09 -5.79
N GLY A 596 26.68 -21.39 -5.85
CA GLY A 596 27.03 -22.17 -4.66
C GLY A 596 26.01 -23.17 -4.09
N LEU A 597 25.12 -23.79 -4.86
CA LEU A 597 24.25 -24.87 -4.34
C LEU A 597 24.83 -26.28 -4.64
N GLN A 598 25.07 -27.06 -3.59
CA GLN A 598 25.39 -28.49 -3.67
C GLN A 598 24.16 -29.32 -4.08
N ASN A 599 24.34 -30.29 -5.00
CA ASN A 599 23.32 -31.23 -5.44
C ASN A 599 23.12 -32.38 -4.42
N ASN A 600 22.35 -32.14 -3.36
CA ASN A 600 21.91 -33.19 -2.45
C ASN A 600 20.44 -33.53 -2.73
N TRP A 601 20.22 -34.63 -3.44
CA TRP A 601 18.89 -35.13 -3.74
C TRP A 601 18.15 -35.55 -2.47
N VAL A 602 17.02 -34.91 -2.20
CA VAL A 602 16.16 -35.19 -1.04
C VAL A 602 14.86 -35.84 -1.52
N LYS A 603 14.40 -36.88 -0.82
CA LYS A 603 13.06 -37.43 -1.01
C LYS A 603 12.07 -36.54 -0.25
N ILE A 604 11.06 -36.04 -0.93
CA ILE A 604 9.95 -35.29 -0.33
C ILE A 604 8.66 -36.09 -0.43
N GLU A 605 7.84 -35.99 0.61
CA GLU A 605 6.51 -36.59 0.70
C GLU A 605 5.63 -35.61 1.48
N PRO A 606 5.07 -34.58 0.80
CA PRO A 606 4.35 -33.51 1.47
C PRO A 606 3.14 -34.03 2.23
N LEU A 607 2.96 -33.60 3.47
CA LEU A 607 1.80 -33.99 4.29
C LEU A 607 0.51 -33.58 3.56
N GLY A 608 -0.38 -34.55 3.31
CA GLY A 608 -1.61 -34.32 2.55
C GLY A 608 -1.44 -34.19 1.03
N GLY A 609 -0.21 -34.26 0.50
CA GLY A 609 0.08 -34.18 -0.93
C GLY A 609 -0.27 -35.46 -1.70
N GLY A 610 -0.15 -36.63 -1.09
CA GLY A 610 -0.50 -37.91 -1.73
C GLY A 610 0.50 -38.38 -2.80
N PHE A 611 1.71 -37.82 -2.82
CA PHE A 611 2.81 -38.28 -3.66
C PHE A 611 4.15 -38.21 -2.92
N SER A 612 5.15 -38.92 -3.45
CA SER A 612 6.55 -38.73 -3.11
C SER A 612 7.38 -38.49 -4.37
N VAL A 613 8.46 -37.70 -4.26
CA VAL A 613 9.39 -37.43 -5.37
C VAL A 613 10.78 -37.08 -4.83
N MET A 614 11.82 -37.34 -5.60
CA MET A 614 13.17 -36.86 -5.31
C MET A 614 13.38 -35.50 -5.98
N ILE A 615 14.00 -34.54 -5.28
CA ILE A 615 14.28 -33.19 -5.80
C ILE A 615 15.71 -32.77 -5.40
N PRO A 616 16.48 -32.02 -6.22
CA PRO A 616 17.94 -31.89 -6.05
C PRO A 616 18.40 -30.95 -4.92
N SER A 617 17.47 -30.31 -4.22
CA SER A 617 17.71 -29.51 -3.01
C SER A 617 16.43 -29.41 -2.18
N VAL A 618 16.49 -28.88 -0.96
CA VAL A 618 15.29 -28.62 -0.15
C VAL A 618 14.39 -27.64 -0.90
N PRO A 619 13.14 -28.01 -1.25
CA PRO A 619 12.29 -27.18 -2.08
C PRO A 619 11.76 -25.96 -1.33
N LYS A 620 11.50 -24.88 -2.06
CA LYS A 620 10.67 -23.77 -1.59
C LYS A 620 9.20 -24.10 -1.80
N GLU A 621 8.40 -23.93 -0.76
CA GLU A 621 6.95 -24.16 -0.76
C GLU A 621 6.16 -22.87 -1.01
N GLN A 622 5.11 -22.98 -1.81
CA GLN A 622 4.14 -21.92 -2.04
C GLN A 622 2.73 -22.51 -2.07
N ASN A 623 1.84 -21.99 -1.23
CA ASN A 623 0.44 -22.41 -1.18
C ASN A 623 -0.47 -21.26 -1.62
N LYS A 624 -1.49 -21.58 -2.41
CA LYS A 624 -2.52 -20.63 -2.85
C LYS A 624 -3.89 -21.25 -2.63
N ILE A 625 -4.72 -20.61 -1.83
CA ILE A 625 -6.07 -21.09 -1.52
C ILE A 625 -7.08 -20.07 -2.04
N ASP A 626 -8.01 -20.52 -2.88
CA ASP A 626 -9.16 -19.77 -3.39
C ASP A 626 -10.45 -20.57 -3.11
N GLU A 627 -11.63 -19.96 -3.23
CA GLU A 627 -12.93 -20.58 -2.91
C GLU A 627 -13.21 -21.85 -3.74
N THR A 628 -12.66 -21.95 -4.94
CA THR A 628 -12.92 -23.06 -5.88
C THR A 628 -11.73 -23.99 -6.12
N TYR A 629 -10.52 -23.60 -5.71
CA TYR A 629 -9.30 -24.33 -5.99
C TYR A 629 -8.19 -23.98 -5.00
N SER A 630 -7.54 -24.99 -4.42
CA SER A 630 -6.32 -24.83 -3.61
C SER A 630 -5.15 -25.49 -4.30
N SER A 631 -4.01 -24.81 -4.42
CA SER A 631 -2.77 -25.40 -4.93
C SER A 631 -1.59 -25.25 -3.99
N HIS A 632 -0.70 -26.23 -4.09
CA HIS A 632 0.51 -26.41 -3.31
C HIS A 632 1.65 -26.70 -4.28
N SER A 633 2.63 -25.81 -4.34
CA SER A 633 3.77 -25.90 -5.26
C SER A 633 5.08 -26.00 -4.48
N LEU A 634 5.94 -26.91 -4.91
CA LEU A 634 7.29 -27.14 -4.40
C LEU A 634 8.26 -26.92 -5.56
N SER A 635 9.28 -26.09 -5.36
CA SER A 635 10.26 -25.78 -6.40
C SER A 635 11.69 -25.85 -5.90
N ALA A 636 12.60 -26.31 -6.76
CA ALA A 636 14.04 -26.31 -6.54
C ALA A 636 14.76 -25.81 -7.78
N VAL A 637 15.88 -25.12 -7.57
CA VAL A 637 16.67 -24.51 -8.64
C VAL A 637 18.11 -24.99 -8.52
N THR A 638 18.67 -25.45 -9.63
CA THR A 638 20.11 -25.67 -9.82
C THR A 638 20.67 -24.61 -10.79
N PRO A 639 22.00 -24.48 -10.95
CA PRO A 639 22.58 -23.49 -11.86
C PRO A 639 22.15 -23.61 -13.34
N SER A 640 21.58 -24.73 -13.75
CA SER A 640 21.16 -25.00 -15.13
C SER A 640 19.69 -25.35 -15.29
N THR A 641 18.98 -25.65 -14.20
CA THR A 641 17.70 -26.35 -14.27
C THR A 641 16.75 -25.93 -13.15
N VAL A 642 15.49 -25.71 -13.49
CA VAL A 642 14.40 -25.46 -12.54
C VAL A 642 13.52 -26.71 -12.46
N TYR A 643 13.23 -27.17 -11.24
CA TYR A 643 12.37 -28.32 -10.94
C TYR A 643 11.15 -27.84 -10.17
N ILE A 644 9.96 -28.27 -10.60
CA ILE A 644 8.68 -27.89 -10.00
C ILE A 644 7.82 -29.15 -9.86
N VAL A 645 7.22 -29.34 -8.68
CA VAL A 645 6.11 -30.25 -8.48
C VAL A 645 4.97 -29.51 -7.78
N GLU A 646 3.77 -29.61 -8.34
CA GLU A 646 2.57 -28.95 -7.84
C GLU A 646 1.45 -29.98 -7.73
N TYR A 647 0.60 -29.83 -6.73
CA TYR A 647 -0.71 -30.45 -6.71
C TYR A 647 -1.77 -29.41 -6.36
N GLY A 648 -2.98 -29.60 -6.87
CA GLY A 648 -4.09 -28.76 -6.46
C GLY A 648 -5.43 -29.46 -6.52
N ASP A 649 -6.29 -29.08 -5.59
CA ASP A 649 -7.60 -29.64 -5.35
C ASP A 649 -8.68 -28.69 -5.84
N TYR A 650 -9.54 -29.19 -6.72
CA TYR A 650 -10.79 -28.54 -7.02
C TYR A 650 -11.81 -28.76 -5.90
N ALA A 651 -12.66 -27.76 -5.65
CA ALA A 651 -13.77 -27.89 -4.73
C ALA A 651 -14.60 -29.15 -5.05
N PRO A 652 -15.13 -29.89 -4.04
CA PRO A 652 -15.88 -31.12 -4.26
C PRO A 652 -17.08 -31.01 -5.21
N SER A 653 -17.60 -29.79 -5.41
CA SER A 653 -18.70 -29.49 -6.33
C SER A 653 -18.30 -29.51 -7.81
N ILE A 654 -17.01 -29.47 -8.13
CA ILE A 654 -16.49 -29.44 -9.50
C ILE A 654 -16.20 -30.87 -9.95
N HIS A 655 -16.71 -31.26 -11.12
CA HIS A 655 -16.43 -32.56 -11.74
C HIS A 655 -15.51 -32.36 -12.93
N LEU A 656 -14.33 -32.98 -12.92
CA LEU A 656 -13.32 -32.78 -13.95
C LEU A 656 -13.57 -33.67 -15.17
N ASP A 657 -13.55 -33.05 -16.36
CA ASP A 657 -13.35 -33.75 -17.63
C ASP A 657 -11.85 -34.08 -17.77
N VAL A 658 -11.46 -35.29 -17.38
CA VAL A 658 -10.04 -35.66 -17.23
C VAL A 658 -9.22 -35.44 -18.53
N PRO A 659 -9.64 -35.90 -19.72
CA PRO A 659 -8.92 -35.59 -20.96
C PRO A 659 -8.85 -34.09 -21.27
N GLY A 660 -9.94 -33.36 -21.03
CA GLY A 660 -9.99 -31.91 -21.22
C GLY A 660 -9.04 -31.17 -20.28
N GLU A 661 -8.98 -31.57 -19.01
CA GLU A 661 -8.11 -31.00 -17.99
C GLU A 661 -6.63 -31.24 -18.31
N LEU A 662 -6.27 -32.46 -18.76
CA LEU A 662 -4.90 -32.77 -19.17
C LEU A 662 -4.45 -31.91 -20.36
N ALA A 663 -5.30 -31.76 -21.38
CA ALA A 663 -5.01 -30.91 -22.53
C ALA A 663 -4.92 -29.42 -22.14
N ALA A 664 -5.83 -28.95 -21.30
CA ALA A 664 -5.86 -27.59 -20.78
C ALA A 664 -4.58 -27.25 -19.99
N ASN A 665 -4.12 -28.15 -19.12
CA ASN A 665 -2.88 -27.95 -18.37
C ASN A 665 -1.66 -27.83 -19.31
N ARG A 666 -1.58 -28.65 -20.36
CA ARG A 666 -0.53 -28.51 -21.38
C ARG A 666 -0.58 -27.17 -22.08
N ASP A 667 -1.73 -26.81 -22.64
CA ASP A 667 -1.83 -25.64 -23.52
C ASP A 667 -1.62 -24.34 -22.73
N ASN A 668 -2.09 -24.29 -21.47
CA ASN A 668 -1.82 -23.19 -20.56
C ASN A 668 -0.34 -23.11 -20.18
N PHE A 669 0.31 -24.24 -19.89
CA PHE A 669 1.73 -24.27 -19.57
C PHE A 669 2.54 -23.69 -20.73
N VAL A 670 2.33 -24.21 -21.94
CA VAL A 670 3.02 -23.77 -23.16
C VAL A 670 2.82 -22.26 -23.38
N LYS A 671 1.58 -21.77 -23.23
CA LYS A 671 1.26 -20.34 -23.36
C LYS A 671 1.92 -19.50 -22.27
N SER A 672 1.91 -19.97 -21.01
CA SER A 672 2.45 -19.23 -19.86
C SER A 672 3.94 -19.01 -19.91
N VAL A 673 4.69 -19.86 -20.62
CA VAL A 673 6.13 -19.74 -20.80
C VAL A 673 6.52 -19.14 -22.15
N GLU A 674 5.54 -18.62 -22.90
CA GLU A 674 5.72 -18.13 -24.28
C GLU A 674 6.44 -19.17 -25.18
N GLY A 675 6.15 -20.45 -24.94
CA GLY A 675 6.82 -21.56 -25.59
C GLY A 675 6.09 -22.08 -26.82
N LYS A 676 6.82 -22.85 -27.63
CA LYS A 676 6.28 -23.67 -28.70
C LYS A 676 6.20 -25.12 -28.21
N LEU A 677 5.02 -25.74 -28.32
CA LEU A 677 4.85 -27.16 -28.05
C LEU A 677 5.67 -28.00 -29.05
N ILE A 678 6.52 -28.90 -28.54
CA ILE A 678 7.40 -29.76 -29.33
C ILE A 678 6.84 -31.18 -29.41
N SER A 679 6.41 -31.74 -28.28
CA SER A 679 5.81 -33.08 -28.24
C SER A 679 4.73 -33.16 -27.16
N SER A 680 3.77 -34.07 -27.35
CA SER A 680 2.71 -34.37 -26.39
C SER A 680 2.37 -35.86 -26.52
N LYS A 681 2.30 -36.58 -25.41
CA LYS A 681 2.07 -38.02 -25.36
C LYS A 681 1.25 -38.38 -24.12
N GLU A 682 0.23 -39.21 -24.31
CA GLU A 682 -0.51 -39.80 -23.18
C GLU A 682 0.39 -40.76 -22.39
N ILE A 683 0.29 -40.68 -21.07
CA ILE A 683 1.00 -41.53 -20.12
C ILE A 683 0.02 -42.09 -19.09
N ASN A 684 0.45 -43.12 -18.36
CA ASN A 684 -0.30 -43.68 -17.25
C ASN A 684 0.66 -43.98 -16.11
N LEU A 685 0.27 -43.63 -14.89
CA LEU A 685 1.01 -43.97 -13.67
C LEU A 685 0.03 -44.55 -12.65
N ASP A 686 0.29 -45.78 -12.21
CA ASP A 686 -0.54 -46.52 -11.24
C ASP A 686 -2.03 -46.59 -11.59
N GLY A 687 -2.36 -46.66 -12.89
CA GLY A 687 -3.75 -46.71 -13.37
C GLY A 687 -4.37 -45.33 -13.60
N HIS A 688 -3.69 -44.24 -13.24
CA HIS A 688 -4.18 -42.87 -13.44
C HIS A 688 -3.71 -42.29 -14.79
N PRO A 689 -4.64 -41.75 -15.61
CA PRO A 689 -4.29 -41.13 -16.89
C PRO A 689 -3.50 -39.84 -16.67
N GLY A 690 -2.53 -39.61 -17.54
CA GLY A 690 -1.72 -38.41 -17.54
C GLY A 690 -1.27 -38.00 -18.94
N LEU A 691 -0.60 -36.85 -19.02
CA LEU A 691 -0.07 -36.29 -20.25
C LEU A 691 1.36 -35.81 -20.03
N GLU A 692 2.30 -36.36 -20.80
CA GLU A 692 3.67 -35.84 -20.90
C GLU A 692 3.80 -34.93 -22.11
N PHE A 693 4.48 -33.80 -21.97
CA PHE A 693 4.73 -32.92 -23.09
C PHE A 693 6.04 -32.15 -22.93
N THR A 694 6.57 -31.69 -24.05
CA THR A 694 7.76 -30.82 -24.10
C THR A 694 7.45 -29.53 -24.83
N ALA A 695 8.04 -28.43 -24.35
CA ALA A 695 7.91 -27.11 -24.93
C ALA A 695 9.26 -26.41 -24.95
N GLU A 696 9.47 -25.51 -25.90
CA GLU A 696 10.73 -24.76 -26.03
C GLU A 696 10.46 -23.28 -26.30
N ASN A 697 11.29 -22.41 -25.72
CA ASN A 697 11.33 -20.99 -26.04
C ASN A 697 12.79 -20.51 -26.24
N SER A 698 13.00 -19.20 -26.38
CA SER A 698 14.34 -18.64 -26.59
C SER A 698 15.30 -18.83 -25.40
N GLN A 699 14.81 -19.16 -24.21
CA GLN A 699 15.55 -19.23 -22.95
C GLN A 699 15.81 -20.68 -22.48
N ALA A 700 14.88 -21.61 -22.69
CA ALA A 700 14.95 -22.96 -22.13
C ALA A 700 14.18 -24.02 -22.94
N SER A 701 14.52 -25.28 -22.69
CA SER A 701 13.74 -26.46 -23.06
C SER A 701 13.03 -27.02 -21.82
N MET A 702 11.73 -27.23 -21.92
CA MET A 702 10.89 -27.65 -20.79
C MET A 702 10.23 -29.00 -21.06
N LYS A 703 10.18 -29.84 -20.03
CA LYS A 703 9.43 -31.10 -20.02
C LYS A 703 8.45 -31.08 -18.85
N SER A 704 7.24 -31.58 -19.06
CA SER A 704 6.20 -31.64 -18.03
C SER A 704 5.42 -32.94 -18.08
N ARG A 705 4.93 -33.40 -16.91
CA ARG A 705 3.97 -34.48 -16.75
C ARG A 705 2.81 -34.01 -15.89
N VAL A 706 1.59 -34.23 -16.34
CA VAL A 706 0.37 -33.91 -15.61
C VAL A 706 -0.42 -35.18 -15.37
N TYR A 707 -0.97 -35.35 -14.17
CA TYR A 707 -1.87 -36.45 -13.81
C TYR A 707 -3.11 -35.90 -13.12
N VAL A 708 -4.25 -36.58 -13.28
CA VAL A 708 -5.50 -36.20 -12.60
C VAL A 708 -6.03 -37.41 -11.82
N ILE A 709 -6.29 -37.23 -10.52
CA ILE A 709 -6.85 -38.24 -9.62
C ILE A 709 -8.04 -37.63 -8.88
N GLY A 710 -9.25 -38.10 -9.17
CA GLY A 710 -10.47 -37.52 -8.59
C GLY A 710 -10.57 -36.04 -8.97
N ASN A 711 -10.65 -35.17 -7.96
CA ASN A 711 -10.67 -33.71 -8.11
C ASN A 711 -9.30 -33.05 -7.95
N ARG A 712 -8.22 -33.84 -7.92
CA ARG A 712 -6.85 -33.34 -7.74
C ARG A 712 -6.05 -33.44 -9.04
N VAL A 713 -5.32 -32.38 -9.36
CA VAL A 713 -4.36 -32.32 -10.46
C VAL A 713 -2.95 -32.30 -9.89
N PHE A 714 -2.06 -33.10 -10.46
CA PHE A 714 -0.63 -33.13 -10.15
C PHE A 714 0.16 -32.70 -11.37
N THR A 715 1.11 -31.78 -11.20
CA THR A 715 1.95 -31.26 -12.28
C THR A 715 3.41 -31.37 -11.87
N LEU A 716 4.22 -32.01 -12.70
CA LEU A 716 5.67 -32.03 -12.59
C LEU A 716 6.25 -31.30 -13.79
N ALA A 717 7.11 -30.31 -13.57
CA ALA A 717 7.76 -29.58 -14.66
C ALA A 717 9.25 -29.40 -14.40
N VAL A 718 10.04 -29.53 -15.45
CA VAL A 718 11.47 -29.23 -15.46
C VAL A 718 11.78 -28.30 -16.62
N ALA A 719 12.55 -27.23 -16.36
CA ALA A 719 13.05 -26.32 -17.38
C ALA A 719 14.58 -26.30 -17.36
N VAL A 720 15.21 -26.72 -18.45
CA VAL A 720 16.67 -26.72 -18.64
C VAL A 720 17.05 -25.54 -19.50
N LEU A 721 17.95 -24.68 -19.01
CA LEU A 721 18.40 -23.49 -19.74
C LEU A 721 19.09 -23.86 -21.07
N ASN A 722 18.83 -23.10 -22.12
CA ASN A 722 19.39 -23.36 -23.45
C ASN A 722 20.93 -23.41 -23.42
N GLY A 723 21.51 -24.41 -24.08
CA GLY A 723 22.97 -24.64 -24.08
C GLY A 723 23.50 -25.43 -22.86
N LYS A 724 22.61 -25.90 -21.98
CA LYS A 724 22.92 -26.85 -20.89
C LYS A 724 22.29 -28.22 -21.17
N SER A 725 22.80 -29.26 -20.52
CA SER A 725 22.22 -30.61 -20.52
C SER A 725 22.14 -31.10 -19.10
N ASP A 726 20.99 -31.66 -18.71
CA ASP A 726 20.75 -32.18 -17.36
C ASP A 726 19.92 -33.47 -17.38
N THR A 727 20.00 -34.23 -18.49
CA THR A 727 19.10 -35.36 -18.79
C THR A 727 19.02 -36.39 -17.66
N GLU A 728 20.15 -36.75 -17.05
CA GLU A 728 20.18 -37.74 -15.97
C GLU A 728 19.40 -37.28 -14.73
N ASN A 729 19.49 -36.00 -14.37
CA ASN A 729 18.77 -35.43 -13.25
C ASN A 729 17.29 -35.21 -13.57
N VAL A 730 16.97 -34.83 -14.81
CA VAL A 730 15.58 -34.74 -15.29
C VAL A 730 14.91 -36.12 -15.22
N ASP A 731 15.58 -37.17 -15.70
CA ASP A 731 15.08 -38.55 -15.66
C ASP A 731 14.95 -39.04 -14.22
N ARG A 732 15.89 -38.70 -13.34
CA ARG A 732 15.82 -39.02 -11.91
C ARG A 732 14.62 -38.36 -11.23
N PHE A 733 14.36 -37.08 -11.51
CA PHE A 733 13.20 -36.36 -10.97
C PHE A 733 11.89 -37.03 -11.39
N PHE A 734 11.66 -37.16 -12.71
CA PHE A 734 10.43 -37.75 -13.24
C PHE A 734 10.27 -39.24 -12.91
N GLY A 735 11.37 -40.00 -12.85
CA GLY A 735 11.35 -41.43 -12.53
C GLY A 735 11.18 -41.73 -11.04
N SER A 736 11.37 -40.74 -10.17
CA SER A 736 11.19 -40.88 -8.72
C SER A 736 9.80 -40.53 -8.22
N PHE A 737 8.93 -39.98 -9.07
CA PHE A 737 7.58 -39.60 -8.69
C PHE A 737 6.70 -40.84 -8.56
N ALA A 738 6.05 -40.99 -7.40
CA ALA A 738 5.11 -42.06 -7.11
C ALA A 738 3.95 -41.55 -6.28
N PHE A 739 2.74 -42.04 -6.53
CA PHE A 739 1.61 -41.79 -5.64
C PHE A 739 1.78 -42.60 -4.35
N VAL A 740 1.50 -41.98 -3.21
CA VAL A 740 1.53 -42.65 -1.91
C VAL A 740 0.10 -42.88 -1.42
N LYS A 741 -0.16 -44.04 -0.82
CA LYS A 741 -1.49 -44.30 -0.24
C LYS A 741 -1.69 -43.37 0.95
N SER A 742 -2.78 -42.61 0.94
CA SER A 742 -3.23 -41.88 2.13
C SER A 742 -3.54 -42.88 3.24
N GLU A 743 -2.85 -42.79 4.38
CA GLU A 743 -3.32 -43.40 5.64
C GLU A 743 -4.52 -42.65 6.19
#